data_AF-A0AAV6JN41-F1
#
_entry.id   AF-A0AAV6JN41-F1
#
_cell.length_a   1.000
_cell.length_b   1.000
_cell.length_c   1.000
_cell.angle_alpha   90.00
_cell.angle_beta   90.00
_cell.angle_gamma   90.00
#
_symmetry.space_group_name_H-M   'P 1'
#
loop_
_entity.id
_entity.type
_entity.pdbx_description
1 polymer ?
#
loop_
_entity_poly.entity_id
_entity_poly.type
_entity_poly.pdbx_seq_one_letter_code
_entity_poly.pdbx_strand_id
1 'polypeptide(L)'
;MGEMGKRKLDTGWLAARSTEVKLTGVELTTTHAPSGPDQPWMEAVVPGTVLATLVKNNLVPDPFYGLENESIIDIADSGREYYTFWFFTTFHCKLSGNQHVDLNFRAINYSAEVYLNGHKEVLPKGMFRRHSLDVTDIVHPDGENLLAVLVYPPDHPGRIPPEGGQGGDHEPVKIVDPHLVSSFFDSYKRVYLHVTTGLVNKSARVAECSLNVLVTTEVKGGFCLVEHLRTEHVSVPPGASVQYTFPKLSFYKPHLWWPNGMGKQSLYNVEIGVEVKGFGESDMWNHHFGFRKIESNIDSVTGGRLFKVNGQPVFIRGGNWILSDGLLRLSKKRYQTDIKFHSDMNFNMIRCWGGGLAERPEFYHYCDIYGLLVWQEFWITGDCDGRGVPISNPDGPLDHELFLLCARDTVKLLRNHPSLALWVGGNEQVPPEDINTALKDELKLHPYFQISTQSGNSQEDIFPLLDDPSQYLDGTRIYIQGSMWDGFADGKGDFSDGPYEIQYPESFFKDDFYKYGFNPEVGSVGMPVAATIRATMPPEGWQIPLFKKLSNDYVEEVPNPMWEYHKYIAYSKPGLVHDQILLYGAPTDLDDFCLKAQLVNYVQYRALLEGWTSRMWSKYTGVLIWKNQNPWTGLRGQFYDHLHDQTAGFYGCRSAAEPIHVQLNLATYFVEVVNTTSDELSNVAIEVSEWDLEGNCLYYKVFENLTIPSKRTVPIFEMDYPKSNNQTPVYFLLLKLYNIPDYGILSRNFYWLYLPGGDYKLLEPYKKKKVPLKITSEVFIDGSAHEIRMHVRNTSKKPDSNNLLYKNRFIERDSDGDFDVASLEAVNSRIEEKKEGGEANALRVTEVNGTEVGVAFFLHFSVHAWKPDHKEGEDTRILPVHYSDNYFSLAPGEEMLVNLSFEVPPGVTPRCNEKEDKFLELYFRKKFISWSIEWRFHATDVVLIDHGVDESKSLCSVIENHLKPSPWNHKLKQFCEEPLDSLKIFIRKYPKGPKSPFWELDIKAPIRQQLENLVILEYPVIHVFLPSHPCDFEVIKDAIPQRIENKQSLSSNHPSPKGVTFREEEIEDDPSPNPQVLDLMKCSIPSKDKVIEKEFHEKLDTPLLETQAHEAQDNLYCSSTKTTNAGVFEDTDFDFEQGLIDAYSDLIAQTNPDDFLDWEGMFPEEVGPVERRDNRDFSRGIPVEDEELEEGEIPG
;
A
#
# COMPACT_ATOMS: atom_id res chain seq x y z
N MET A 1 4.85 -4.53 43.94
CA MET A 1 5.77 -5.39 43.15
C MET A 1 6.01 -4.64 41.86
N GLY A 2 7.26 -4.51 41.40
CA GLY A 2 7.50 -4.05 40.03
C GLY A 2 7.06 -5.15 39.07
N GLU A 3 6.51 -4.78 37.91
CA GLU A 3 6.23 -5.74 36.85
C GLU A 3 7.55 -6.29 36.31
N MET A 4 7.65 -7.61 36.15
CA MET A 4 8.73 -8.22 35.39
C MET A 4 8.26 -8.30 33.94
N GLY A 5 8.93 -7.60 33.04
CA GLY A 5 8.49 -7.45 31.66
C GLY A 5 9.34 -6.48 30.85
N LYS A 6 9.24 -6.56 29.53
CA LYS A 6 10.07 -5.82 28.57
C LYS A 6 9.40 -4.48 28.25
N ARG A 7 9.82 -3.39 28.93
CA ARG A 7 9.36 -2.01 28.64
C ARG A 7 9.98 -1.51 27.33
N LYS A 8 9.15 -0.93 26.45
CA LYS A 8 9.59 -0.23 25.23
C LYS A 8 9.90 1.24 25.54
N LEU A 9 10.89 1.81 24.84
CA LEU A 9 11.29 3.22 24.94
C LEU A 9 11.19 3.88 23.56
N ASP A 10 9.97 4.27 23.17
CA ASP A 10 9.62 4.78 21.84
C ASP A 10 8.78 6.08 21.87
N THR A 11 8.79 6.78 23.01
CA THR A 11 8.05 8.02 23.26
C THR A 11 8.89 8.95 24.11
N GLY A 12 8.75 10.27 23.95
CA GLY A 12 9.48 11.24 24.79
C GLY A 12 10.98 11.25 24.54
N TRP A 13 11.40 11.03 23.29
CA TRP A 13 12.78 11.23 22.85
C TRP A 13 12.95 12.65 22.28
N LEU A 14 14.07 13.27 22.60
CA LEU A 14 14.56 14.53 22.03
C LEU A 14 15.79 14.26 21.18
N ALA A 15 16.02 15.05 20.13
CA ALA A 15 17.23 14.98 19.30
C ALA A 15 17.90 16.35 19.18
N ALA A 16 19.22 16.37 19.01
CA ALA A 16 20.01 17.58 18.73
C ALA A 16 21.28 17.24 17.95
N ARG A 17 21.74 18.13 17.07
CA ARG A 17 22.98 17.92 16.31
C ARG A 17 24.19 17.93 17.25
N SER A 18 25.14 17.02 17.07
CA SER A 18 26.29 16.88 17.97
C SER A 18 27.12 18.16 18.12
N THR A 19 27.29 18.90 17.03
CA THR A 19 28.08 20.13 16.94
C THR A 19 27.41 21.35 17.58
N GLU A 20 26.09 21.28 17.83
CA GLU A 20 25.31 22.33 18.49
C GLU A 20 25.31 22.13 20.02
N VAL A 21 25.43 20.87 20.49
CA VAL A 21 25.44 20.50 21.92
C VAL A 21 26.86 20.57 22.49
N LYS A 22 27.12 21.61 23.30
CA LYS A 22 28.43 21.85 23.97
C LYS A 22 28.63 21.06 25.27
N LEU A 23 27.70 20.17 25.61
CA LEU A 23 27.69 19.35 26.82
C LEU A 23 28.16 17.93 26.49
N THR A 24 28.87 17.30 27.41
CA THR A 24 29.19 15.87 27.31
C THR A 24 27.97 15.01 27.63
N GLY A 25 27.93 13.78 27.10
CA GLY A 25 26.87 12.82 27.44
C GLY A 25 26.77 12.51 28.95
N VAL A 26 27.87 12.68 29.69
CA VAL A 26 27.89 12.60 31.16
C VAL A 26 27.13 13.78 31.79
N GLU A 27 27.33 15.01 31.31
CA GLU A 27 26.61 16.18 31.81
C GLU A 27 25.11 16.11 31.46
N LEU A 28 24.77 15.72 30.23
CA LEU A 28 23.39 15.49 29.77
C LEU A 28 22.64 14.47 30.63
N THR A 29 23.34 13.47 31.16
CA THR A 29 22.75 12.38 31.97
C THR A 29 23.00 12.52 33.48
N THR A 30 23.41 13.70 33.97
CA THR A 30 23.62 13.94 35.42
C THR A 30 23.24 15.34 35.91
N THR A 31 23.56 16.39 35.16
CA THR A 31 23.59 17.78 35.68
C THR A 31 22.90 18.80 34.78
N HIS A 32 22.79 18.49 33.48
CA HIS A 32 22.25 19.37 32.44
C HIS A 32 21.32 18.59 31.50
N ALA A 33 20.37 17.87 32.10
CA ALA A 33 19.35 17.13 31.37
C ALA A 33 18.49 18.08 30.51
N PRO A 34 18.29 17.79 29.21
CA PRO A 34 17.31 18.50 28.37
C PRO A 34 15.90 18.43 28.98
N SER A 35 15.21 19.57 29.01
CA SER A 35 13.90 19.71 29.68
C SER A 35 12.70 19.71 28.73
N GLY A 36 12.95 19.81 27.42
CA GLY A 36 11.93 19.88 26.37
C GLY A 36 12.57 20.08 24.99
N PRO A 37 11.75 20.18 23.92
CA PRO A 37 12.20 20.48 22.55
C PRO A 37 12.54 21.97 22.37
N ASP A 38 13.48 22.46 23.19
CA ASP A 38 14.03 23.82 23.13
C ASP A 38 15.42 23.80 22.46
N GLN A 39 15.68 24.72 21.52
CA GLN A 39 16.93 24.73 20.73
C GLN A 39 18.21 24.57 21.59
N PRO A 40 19.13 23.65 21.22
CA PRO A 40 19.20 22.89 19.98
C PRO A 40 18.39 21.58 19.94
N TRP A 41 17.56 21.30 20.96
CA TRP A 41 16.75 20.09 21.03
C TRP A 41 15.44 20.23 20.27
N MET A 42 15.01 19.14 19.64
CA MET A 42 13.76 18.98 18.90
C MET A 42 13.12 17.63 19.24
N GLU A 43 11.86 17.38 18.88
CA GLU A 43 11.21 16.10 19.19
C GLU A 43 11.68 15.00 18.22
N ALA A 44 12.18 13.87 18.74
CA ALA A 44 12.78 12.82 17.92
C ALA A 44 11.78 11.76 17.44
N VAL A 45 12.03 11.19 16.25
CA VAL A 45 11.30 10.01 15.76
C VAL A 45 12.08 8.75 16.14
N VAL A 46 11.61 8.00 17.14
CA VAL A 46 12.25 6.76 17.62
C VAL A 46 11.22 5.64 17.72
N PRO A 47 11.32 4.53 16.95
CA PRO A 47 12.33 4.26 15.93
C PRO A 47 12.11 5.09 14.65
N GLY A 48 13.18 5.67 14.12
CA GLY A 48 13.20 6.48 12.91
C GLY A 48 14.64 6.85 12.51
N THR A 49 14.78 7.87 11.68
CA THR A 49 16.08 8.40 11.21
C THR A 49 16.29 9.85 11.64
N VAL A 50 17.53 10.34 11.53
CA VAL A 50 17.83 11.78 11.65
C VAL A 50 17.02 12.58 10.62
N LEU A 51 16.96 12.14 9.36
CA LEU A 51 16.19 12.80 8.31
C LEU A 51 14.69 12.84 8.63
N ALA A 52 14.08 11.71 9.03
CA ALA A 52 12.68 11.69 9.48
C ALA A 52 12.41 12.62 10.68
N THR A 53 13.40 12.80 11.55
CA THR A 53 13.32 13.72 12.69
C THR A 53 13.38 15.19 12.23
N LEU A 54 14.28 15.53 11.30
CA LEU A 54 14.35 16.88 10.72
C LEU A 54 13.06 17.24 9.96
N VAL A 55 12.53 16.31 9.16
CA VAL A 55 11.24 16.46 8.45
C VAL A 55 10.09 16.68 9.44
N LYS A 56 9.97 15.85 10.50
CA LYS A 56 8.91 16.00 11.53
C LYS A 56 8.90 17.39 12.18
N ASN A 57 10.08 18.01 12.36
CA ASN A 57 10.22 19.32 12.98
C ASN A 57 10.23 20.47 11.96
N ASN A 58 9.96 20.20 10.67
CA ASN A 58 9.97 21.16 9.55
C ASN A 58 11.33 21.90 9.40
N LEU A 59 12.44 21.23 9.74
CA LEU A 59 13.80 21.78 9.60
C LEU A 59 14.43 21.48 8.23
N VAL A 60 13.85 20.53 7.50
CA VAL A 60 14.06 20.25 6.07
C VAL A 60 12.68 19.90 5.48
N PRO A 61 12.45 20.12 4.17
CA PRO A 61 11.19 19.73 3.51
C PRO A 61 11.05 18.20 3.41
N ASP A 62 9.87 17.69 3.03
CA ASP A 62 9.69 16.25 2.78
C ASP A 62 10.39 15.88 1.46
N PRO A 63 11.44 15.02 1.47
CA PRO A 63 12.20 14.67 0.27
C PRO A 63 11.39 13.91 -0.79
N PHE A 64 10.16 13.47 -0.47
CA PHE A 64 9.29 12.79 -1.43
C PHE A 64 8.31 13.75 -2.13
N TYR A 65 8.41 15.06 -1.90
CA TYR A 65 7.62 16.07 -2.62
C TYR A 65 8.45 16.76 -3.71
N GLY A 66 8.04 16.61 -4.98
CA GLY A 66 8.70 17.26 -6.12
C GLY A 66 10.23 17.06 -6.16
N LEU A 67 10.98 18.17 -6.14
CA LEU A 67 12.45 18.19 -6.13
C LEU A 67 13.03 18.59 -4.76
N GLU A 68 12.23 18.57 -3.68
CA GLU A 68 12.64 19.14 -2.39
C GLU A 68 13.85 18.43 -1.76
N ASN A 69 14.15 17.18 -2.13
CA ASN A 69 15.37 16.48 -1.71
C ASN A 69 16.65 17.18 -2.19
N GLU A 70 16.65 17.80 -3.39
CA GLU A 70 17.80 18.55 -3.93
C GLU A 70 18.19 19.76 -3.05
N SER A 71 17.34 20.15 -2.09
CA SER A 71 17.63 21.18 -1.08
C SER A 71 18.31 20.64 0.18
N ILE A 72 18.32 19.32 0.37
CA ILE A 72 18.78 18.64 1.58
C ILE A 72 20.24 18.21 1.38
N ILE A 73 21.16 18.93 2.01
CA ILE A 73 22.61 18.68 1.83
C ILE A 73 22.99 17.23 2.15
N ASP A 74 23.57 16.53 1.19
CA ASP A 74 23.96 15.13 1.37
C ASP A 74 25.12 14.95 2.39
N ILE A 75 25.25 13.73 2.93
CA ILE A 75 26.30 13.35 3.87
C ILE A 75 27.71 13.31 3.25
N ALA A 76 27.85 13.12 1.93
CA ALA A 76 29.12 13.20 1.23
C ALA A 76 29.67 14.64 1.21
N ASP A 77 28.81 15.63 0.96
CA ASP A 77 29.17 17.06 0.94
C ASP A 77 29.28 17.67 2.34
N SER A 78 28.29 17.43 3.20
CA SER A 78 28.25 17.98 4.56
C SER A 78 29.24 17.29 5.51
N GLY A 79 29.61 16.04 5.20
CA GLY A 79 30.44 15.18 6.03
C GLY A 79 29.69 14.60 7.24
N ARG A 80 30.15 13.45 7.71
CA ARG A 80 29.57 12.67 8.83
C ARG A 80 29.16 13.50 10.04
N GLU A 81 29.96 14.48 10.45
CA GLU A 81 29.72 15.32 11.63
C GLU A 81 28.46 16.18 11.53
N TYR A 82 28.00 16.52 10.33
CA TYR A 82 26.72 17.21 10.13
C TYR A 82 25.54 16.32 10.54
N TYR A 83 25.61 15.02 10.25
CA TYR A 83 24.58 14.02 10.54
C TYR A 83 24.84 13.17 11.81
N THR A 84 25.86 13.50 12.60
CA THR A 84 26.04 12.95 13.96
C THR A 84 25.09 13.64 14.94
N PHE A 85 24.21 12.89 15.60
CA PHE A 85 23.13 13.43 16.44
C PHE A 85 23.07 12.79 17.83
N TRP A 86 22.84 13.61 18.85
CA TRP A 86 22.36 13.15 20.15
C TRP A 86 20.88 12.79 20.08
N PHE A 87 20.51 11.69 20.71
CA PHE A 87 19.14 11.32 21.06
C PHE A 87 19.07 11.19 22.60
N PHE A 88 18.14 11.88 23.25
CA PHE A 88 17.98 11.89 24.71
C PHE A 88 16.57 11.47 25.12
N THR A 89 16.44 10.73 26.21
CA THR A 89 15.14 10.45 26.84
C THR A 89 15.28 10.20 28.35
N THR A 90 14.15 10.14 29.05
CA THR A 90 14.08 9.80 30.46
C THR A 90 13.13 8.63 30.66
N PHE A 91 13.42 7.72 31.60
CA PHE A 91 12.56 6.58 31.86
C PHE A 91 12.53 6.13 33.31
N HIS A 92 11.34 5.78 33.79
CA HIS A 92 11.17 5.15 35.09
C HIS A 92 11.47 3.65 35.03
N CYS A 93 12.48 3.19 35.77
CA CYS A 93 12.82 1.79 36.00
C CYS A 93 13.41 1.65 37.41
N LYS A 94 12.75 0.87 38.28
CA LYS A 94 13.14 0.72 39.69
C LYS A 94 13.33 -0.74 40.08
N LEU A 95 14.59 -1.13 40.28
CA LEU A 95 14.98 -2.49 40.65
C LEU A 95 14.55 -2.86 42.09
N SER A 96 14.14 -4.11 42.27
CA SER A 96 13.73 -4.67 43.57
C SER A 96 14.51 -5.95 43.90
N GLY A 97 15.49 -5.86 44.81
CA GLY A 97 16.21 -7.02 45.34
C GLY A 97 17.29 -7.55 44.39
N ASN A 98 17.05 -8.73 43.79
CA ASN A 98 18.02 -9.41 42.91
C ASN A 98 17.62 -9.33 41.43
N GLN A 99 16.86 -8.31 41.04
CA GLN A 99 16.51 -8.07 39.64
C GLN A 99 17.69 -7.45 38.88
N HIS A 100 17.85 -7.86 37.63
CA HIS A 100 18.74 -7.21 36.66
C HIS A 100 17.91 -6.45 35.62
N VAL A 101 18.56 -5.64 34.80
CA VAL A 101 17.94 -4.88 33.70
C VAL A 101 18.91 -4.73 32.53
N ASP A 102 18.37 -5.01 31.34
CA ASP A 102 19.09 -5.07 30.07
C ASP A 102 18.55 -3.94 29.15
N LEU A 103 19.40 -2.99 28.75
CA LEU A 103 19.03 -1.93 27.80
C LEU A 103 19.25 -2.43 26.37
N ASN A 104 18.18 -2.96 25.75
CA ASN A 104 18.24 -3.65 24.45
C ASN A 104 18.00 -2.68 23.27
N PHE A 105 18.94 -2.61 22.33
CA PHE A 105 18.83 -1.93 21.04
C PHE A 105 18.60 -2.95 19.90
N ARG A 106 17.53 -2.80 19.12
CA ARG A 106 17.20 -3.70 18.00
C ARG A 106 18.09 -3.50 16.76
N ALA A 107 18.59 -2.29 16.55
CA ALA A 107 19.46 -1.85 15.46
C ALA A 107 19.94 -0.41 15.75
N ILE A 108 21.12 -0.02 15.24
CA ILE A 108 21.59 1.39 15.19
C ILE A 108 22.27 1.63 13.85
N ASN A 109 21.83 2.65 13.10
CA ASN A 109 22.54 3.09 11.88
C ASN A 109 23.48 4.26 12.23
N TYR A 110 24.80 4.10 12.31
CA TYR A 110 25.62 2.90 12.11
C TYR A 110 26.43 2.46 13.34
N SER A 111 26.69 3.39 14.26
CA SER A 111 27.33 3.14 15.56
C SER A 111 26.92 4.20 16.57
N ALA A 112 27.06 3.93 17.87
CA ALA A 112 26.70 4.91 18.90
C ALA A 112 27.55 4.83 20.17
N GLU A 113 27.64 5.95 20.87
CA GLU A 113 28.01 6.00 22.29
C GLU A 113 26.74 6.12 23.13
N VAL A 114 26.60 5.26 24.14
CA VAL A 114 25.44 5.25 25.06
C VAL A 114 25.88 5.80 26.40
N TYR A 115 25.13 6.75 26.93
CA TYR A 115 25.32 7.35 28.24
C TYR A 115 24.05 7.13 29.07
N LEU A 116 24.19 6.55 30.26
CA LEU A 116 23.09 6.33 31.21
C LEU A 116 23.54 6.78 32.60
N ASN A 117 22.82 7.74 33.19
CA ASN A 117 23.09 8.26 34.54
C ASN A 117 24.57 8.67 34.77
N GLY A 118 25.25 9.18 33.73
CA GLY A 118 26.68 9.54 33.76
C GLY A 118 27.67 8.43 33.38
N HIS A 119 27.25 7.17 33.26
CA HIS A 119 28.09 6.06 32.81
C HIS A 119 28.08 5.98 31.28
N LYS A 120 29.25 5.76 30.66
CA LYS A 120 29.42 5.66 29.21
C LYS A 120 29.76 4.23 28.78
N GLU A 121 29.04 3.74 27.78
CA GLU A 121 29.39 2.57 26.98
C GLU A 121 29.52 2.94 25.49
N VAL A 122 30.24 2.13 24.72
CA VAL A 122 30.39 2.33 23.26
C VAL A 122 29.85 1.09 22.55
N LEU A 123 28.82 1.28 21.72
CA LEU A 123 28.21 0.18 21.00
C LEU A 123 29.04 -0.21 19.77
N PRO A 124 29.30 -1.52 19.56
CA PRO A 124 29.92 -2.02 18.35
C PRO A 124 29.17 -1.58 17.08
N LYS A 125 29.89 -1.37 15.98
CA LYS A 125 29.30 -0.93 14.70
C LYS A 125 28.41 -2.01 14.06
N GLY A 126 27.46 -1.60 13.23
CA GLY A 126 26.75 -2.44 12.26
C GLY A 126 25.22 -2.37 12.36
N MET A 127 24.56 -1.82 11.32
CA MET A 127 23.11 -1.57 11.30
C MET A 127 22.24 -2.82 11.58
N PHE A 128 22.64 -3.99 11.11
CA PHE A 128 21.88 -5.25 11.22
C PHE A 128 22.16 -6.04 12.52
N ARG A 129 22.69 -5.38 13.56
CA ARG A 129 23.06 -6.03 14.81
C ARG A 129 22.12 -5.65 15.95
N ARG A 130 21.74 -6.66 16.72
CA ARG A 130 21.14 -6.49 18.04
C ARG A 130 22.25 -6.22 19.06
N HIS A 131 21.94 -5.41 20.07
CA HIS A 131 22.81 -5.16 21.22
C HIS A 131 21.97 -5.11 22.49
N SER A 132 22.53 -5.50 23.63
CA SER A 132 22.03 -5.10 24.93
C SER A 132 23.16 -4.82 25.91
N LEU A 133 22.89 -3.92 26.86
CA LEU A 133 23.81 -3.53 27.93
C LEU A 133 23.20 -3.92 29.29
N ASP A 134 23.94 -4.65 30.12
CA ASP A 134 23.57 -4.82 31.54
C ASP A 134 23.72 -3.47 32.24
N VAL A 135 22.60 -2.88 32.64
CA VAL A 135 22.56 -1.58 33.32
C VAL A 135 22.13 -1.71 34.78
N THR A 136 22.21 -2.92 35.35
CA THR A 136 21.76 -3.25 36.71
C THR A 136 22.43 -2.40 37.79
N ASP A 137 23.75 -2.21 37.71
CA ASP A 137 24.52 -1.39 38.66
C ASP A 137 24.54 0.11 38.28
N ILE A 138 23.85 0.51 37.20
CA ILE A 138 23.83 1.88 36.64
C ILE A 138 22.45 2.55 36.83
N VAL A 139 21.37 1.78 36.84
CA VAL A 139 19.99 2.27 37.03
C VAL A 139 19.80 2.89 38.42
N HIS A 140 19.16 4.06 38.47
CA HIS A 140 19.14 4.91 39.66
C HIS A 140 18.17 4.38 40.75
N PRO A 141 18.53 4.38 42.05
CA PRO A 141 17.73 3.68 43.08
C PRO A 141 16.35 4.28 43.42
N ASP A 142 16.07 5.52 43.07
CA ASP A 142 14.71 6.10 43.18
C ASP A 142 13.79 5.63 42.05
N GLY A 143 14.34 5.43 40.86
CA GLY A 143 13.70 4.87 39.68
C GLY A 143 13.80 5.77 38.45
N GLU A 144 14.26 7.03 38.58
CA GLU A 144 14.35 7.95 37.44
C GLU A 144 15.71 7.84 36.74
N ASN A 145 15.70 7.61 35.42
CA ASN A 145 16.92 7.39 34.64
C ASN A 145 17.02 8.34 33.46
N LEU A 146 18.23 8.81 33.18
CA LEU A 146 18.55 9.75 32.11
C LEU A 146 19.44 9.05 31.07
N LEU A 147 18.94 8.93 29.83
CA LEU A 147 19.60 8.21 28.73
C LEU A 147 19.93 9.17 27.59
N ALA A 148 21.20 9.26 27.21
CA ALA A 148 21.65 9.94 26.00
C ALA A 148 22.39 8.96 25.09
N VAL A 149 22.12 9.00 23.79
CA VAL A 149 22.75 8.15 22.77
C VAL A 149 23.27 9.06 21.68
N LEU A 150 24.60 9.12 21.50
CA LEU A 150 25.23 9.84 20.40
C LEU A 150 25.35 8.89 19.22
N VAL A 151 24.48 9.04 18.23
CA VAL A 151 24.43 8.22 17.02
C VAL A 151 25.31 8.85 15.95
N TYR A 152 26.19 8.03 15.38
CA TYR A 152 27.05 8.39 14.26
C TYR A 152 26.57 7.65 13.00
N PRO A 153 26.52 8.33 11.84
CA PRO A 153 26.40 7.66 10.53
C PRO A 153 27.58 6.70 10.29
N PRO A 154 27.60 5.94 9.18
CA PRO A 154 28.78 5.21 8.75
C PRO A 154 30.05 6.08 8.80
N ASP A 155 31.20 5.50 9.16
CA ASP A 155 32.47 6.24 9.16
C ASP A 155 32.84 6.74 7.76
N HIS A 156 32.26 6.08 6.75
CA HIS A 156 32.56 6.25 5.35
C HIS A 156 31.29 6.28 4.49
N PRO A 157 30.59 7.43 4.40
CA PRO A 157 29.77 7.69 3.24
C PRO A 157 30.65 7.63 1.98
N GLY A 158 30.53 6.54 1.21
CA GLY A 158 31.13 6.39 -0.12
C GLY A 158 32.60 5.93 -0.26
N ARG A 159 33.38 5.53 0.77
CA ARG A 159 34.74 4.93 0.53
C ARG A 159 35.45 4.16 1.65
N ILE A 160 36.06 3.02 1.31
CA ILE A 160 36.29 1.83 2.15
C ILE A 160 37.61 1.79 2.96
N PRO A 161 37.55 1.53 4.29
CA PRO A 161 38.67 0.95 5.07
C PRO A 161 38.24 -0.05 6.20
N PRO A 162 39.19 -0.77 6.85
CA PRO A 162 38.89 -2.00 7.61
C PRO A 162 38.91 -1.92 9.17
N GLU A 163 38.53 -3.05 9.80
CA GLU A 163 38.71 -3.51 11.21
C GLU A 163 37.63 -3.20 12.29
N GLY A 164 36.79 -4.19 12.66
CA GLY A 164 36.50 -4.51 14.09
C GLY A 164 35.08 -5.02 14.48
N GLY A 165 35.00 -6.06 15.33
CA GLY A 165 33.72 -6.74 15.72
C GLY A 165 33.48 -7.08 17.22
N GLN A 166 32.57 -8.05 17.47
CA GLN A 166 32.06 -8.59 18.78
C GLN A 166 30.99 -7.77 19.57
N GLY A 167 30.29 -8.41 20.54
CA GLY A 167 29.22 -7.88 21.42
C GLY A 167 28.43 -8.98 22.18
N GLY A 168 27.53 -8.65 23.13
CA GLY A 168 26.62 -9.62 23.81
C GLY A 168 25.83 -9.12 25.03
N ASP A 169 24.68 -9.77 25.33
CA ASP A 169 23.49 -9.20 26.03
C ASP A 169 23.14 -9.89 27.37
N HIS A 170 22.66 -9.20 28.44
CA HIS A 170 22.88 -9.67 29.84
C HIS A 170 21.72 -9.66 30.92
N GLU A 171 20.82 -10.66 30.92
CA GLU A 171 19.84 -11.04 32.00
C GLU A 171 20.19 -12.36 32.77
N PRO A 172 19.83 -12.52 34.07
CA PRO A 172 20.48 -13.44 35.03
C PRO A 172 20.55 -14.91 34.64
N VAL A 173 19.49 -15.45 34.02
CA VAL A 173 19.58 -16.56 33.06
C VAL A 173 18.73 -16.18 31.86
N LYS A 174 19.36 -15.61 30.82
CA LYS A 174 18.68 -15.18 29.59
C LYS A 174 18.51 -16.35 28.60
N ILE A 175 17.35 -16.41 27.94
CA ILE A 175 17.08 -17.28 26.80
C ILE A 175 17.61 -16.58 25.54
N VAL A 176 18.53 -17.23 24.82
CA VAL A 176 19.15 -16.65 23.62
C VAL A 176 18.96 -17.54 22.38
N ASP A 177 18.72 -16.88 21.26
CA ASP A 177 18.54 -17.42 19.90
C ASP A 177 17.84 -18.79 19.80
N PRO A 178 16.59 -18.96 20.30
CA PRO A 178 15.85 -20.21 20.09
C PRO A 178 15.73 -20.59 18.61
N HIS A 179 15.67 -21.89 18.35
CA HIS A 179 15.49 -22.46 17.01
C HIS A 179 14.42 -23.55 17.05
N LEU A 180 13.41 -23.40 16.21
CA LEU A 180 12.26 -24.29 16.05
C LEU A 180 12.33 -24.98 14.69
N VAL A 181 12.47 -26.31 14.67
CA VAL A 181 12.55 -27.08 13.42
C VAL A 181 11.57 -28.25 13.43
N SER A 182 10.76 -28.37 12.39
CA SER A 182 9.81 -29.49 12.23
C SER A 182 10.32 -30.56 11.24
N SER A 183 10.31 -31.83 11.68
CA SER A 183 10.57 -33.00 10.81
C SER A 183 9.30 -33.84 10.61
N PHE A 184 9.11 -34.35 9.40
CA PHE A 184 7.84 -34.92 8.90
C PHE A 184 7.98 -36.36 8.39
N PHE A 185 7.00 -37.18 8.75
CA PHE A 185 6.93 -38.63 8.49
C PHE A 185 5.49 -39.05 8.12
N ASP A 186 5.34 -40.25 7.53
CA ASP A 186 4.06 -40.86 7.16
C ASP A 186 3.14 -39.99 6.28
N SER A 187 3.72 -39.25 5.33
CA SER A 187 3.01 -38.22 4.54
C SER A 187 2.40 -37.13 5.44
N TYR A 188 3.26 -36.48 6.23
CA TYR A 188 2.93 -35.36 7.14
C TYR A 188 1.99 -35.74 8.33
N LYS A 189 1.73 -37.04 8.56
CA LYS A 189 0.86 -37.50 9.66
C LYS A 189 1.60 -37.64 10.99
N ARG A 190 2.90 -37.94 10.99
CA ARG A 190 3.76 -37.88 12.17
C ARG A 190 4.71 -36.72 12.00
N VAL A 191 4.75 -35.82 12.98
CA VAL A 191 5.63 -34.65 12.96
C VAL A 191 6.37 -34.57 14.29
N TYR A 192 7.64 -34.19 14.27
CA TYR A 192 8.38 -33.86 15.48
C TYR A 192 8.82 -32.40 15.45
N LEU A 193 8.57 -31.67 16.54
CA LEU A 193 9.15 -30.35 16.77
C LEU A 193 10.45 -30.52 17.57
N HIS A 194 11.53 -30.03 16.98
CA HIS A 194 12.87 -29.94 17.55
C HIS A 194 13.07 -28.51 18.05
N VAL A 195 13.61 -28.37 19.26
CA VAL A 195 13.78 -27.06 19.93
C VAL A 195 15.17 -27.02 20.56
N THR A 196 16.00 -26.08 20.11
CA THR A 196 17.29 -25.75 20.74
C THR A 196 17.33 -24.28 21.12
N THR A 197 17.91 -23.95 22.26
CA THR A 197 18.13 -22.57 22.72
C THR A 197 19.42 -22.46 23.53
N GLY A 198 20.04 -21.28 23.57
CA GLY A 198 21.10 -20.97 24.51
C GLY A 198 20.53 -20.45 25.83
N LEU A 199 21.16 -20.82 26.94
CA LEU A 199 20.93 -20.26 28.27
C LEU A 199 22.23 -19.60 28.75
N VAL A 200 22.16 -18.32 29.13
CA VAL A 200 23.36 -17.58 29.61
C VAL A 200 23.16 -17.15 31.05
N ASN A 201 23.81 -17.84 32.00
CA ASN A 201 23.77 -17.47 33.42
C ASN A 201 24.84 -16.42 33.73
N LYS A 202 24.43 -15.34 34.39
CA LYS A 202 25.26 -14.16 34.70
C LYS A 202 25.31 -13.87 36.20
N SER A 203 24.47 -14.53 36.98
CA SER A 203 24.58 -14.51 38.43
C SER A 203 25.92 -15.09 38.89
N ALA A 204 26.43 -14.63 40.03
CA ALA A 204 27.68 -15.15 40.62
C ALA A 204 27.53 -16.56 41.26
N ARG A 205 26.54 -17.37 40.83
CA ARG A 205 26.19 -18.68 41.39
C ARG A 205 25.75 -19.64 40.28
N VAL A 206 25.77 -20.94 40.57
CA VAL A 206 25.10 -21.92 39.68
C VAL A 206 23.59 -21.66 39.73
N ALA A 207 22.97 -21.52 38.57
CA ALA A 207 21.52 -21.42 38.44
C ALA A 207 20.95 -22.82 38.20
N GLU A 208 20.10 -23.28 39.12
CA GLU A 208 19.31 -24.51 38.98
C GLU A 208 17.98 -24.14 38.34
N CYS A 209 17.83 -24.43 37.04
CA CYS A 209 16.70 -23.97 36.24
C CYS A 209 15.67 -25.08 35.98
N SER A 210 14.41 -24.69 35.91
CA SER A 210 13.35 -25.45 35.22
C SER A 210 13.08 -24.75 33.90
N LEU A 211 13.40 -25.41 32.80
CA LEU A 211 13.22 -24.90 31.44
C LEU A 211 11.93 -25.49 30.86
N ASN A 212 10.96 -24.62 30.60
CA ASN A 212 9.65 -24.97 30.08
C ASN A 212 9.59 -24.70 28.57
N VAL A 213 8.95 -25.60 27.82
CA VAL A 213 8.44 -25.32 26.47
C VAL A 213 6.95 -25.63 26.41
N LEU A 214 6.17 -24.66 25.97
CA LEU A 214 4.72 -24.69 25.83
C LEU A 214 4.37 -24.45 24.36
N VAL A 215 3.56 -25.34 23.77
CA VAL A 215 3.04 -25.19 22.40
C VAL A 215 1.53 -25.11 22.47
N THR A 216 0.99 -24.02 21.93
CA THR A 216 -0.44 -23.71 21.93
C THR A 216 -0.95 -23.41 20.52
N THR A 217 -2.22 -23.69 20.27
CA THR A 217 -2.94 -23.21 19.07
C THR A 217 -4.21 -22.48 19.48
N GLU A 218 -4.54 -21.41 18.76
CA GLU A 218 -5.68 -20.56 19.11
C GLU A 218 -7.00 -21.19 18.66
N VAL A 219 -8.00 -21.18 19.54
CA VAL A 219 -9.37 -21.64 19.31
C VAL A 219 -10.31 -20.44 19.42
N LYS A 220 -11.30 -20.35 18.51
CA LYS A 220 -12.25 -19.22 18.40
C LYS A 220 -12.71 -18.69 19.78
N GLY A 221 -12.46 -17.41 20.04
CA GLY A 221 -12.93 -16.71 21.25
C GLY A 221 -11.90 -16.59 22.38
N GLY A 222 -10.60 -16.46 22.06
CA GLY A 222 -9.54 -16.20 23.05
C GLY A 222 -9.17 -17.41 23.92
N PHE A 223 -9.50 -18.63 23.50
CA PHE A 223 -9.13 -19.86 24.20
C PHE A 223 -7.97 -20.54 23.48
N CYS A 224 -6.85 -20.78 24.16
CA CYS A 224 -5.74 -21.55 23.60
C CYS A 224 -5.85 -23.04 23.96
N LEU A 225 -5.74 -23.91 22.97
CA LEU A 225 -5.52 -25.34 23.18
C LEU A 225 -4.03 -25.60 23.42
N VAL A 226 -3.70 -26.21 24.56
CA VAL A 226 -2.34 -26.69 24.85
C VAL A 226 -2.12 -28.02 24.12
N GLU A 227 -1.24 -28.01 23.12
CA GLU A 227 -0.83 -29.20 22.37
C GLU A 227 0.28 -29.96 23.11
N HIS A 228 1.27 -29.22 23.64
CA HIS A 228 2.36 -29.77 24.46
C HIS A 228 2.73 -28.79 25.56
N LEU A 229 3.06 -29.33 26.74
CA LEU A 229 3.81 -28.65 27.79
C LEU A 229 4.89 -29.61 28.28
N ARG A 230 6.14 -29.17 28.31
CA ARG A 230 7.29 -29.97 28.76
C ARG A 230 8.24 -29.14 29.60
N THR A 231 8.58 -29.65 30.78
CA THR A 231 9.59 -29.09 31.68
C THR A 231 10.81 -30.01 31.72
N GLU A 232 12.00 -29.44 31.62
CA GLU A 232 13.29 -30.12 31.82
C GLU A 232 14.11 -29.35 32.88
N HIS A 233 15.05 -30.01 33.56
CA HIS A 233 15.89 -29.37 34.57
C HIS A 233 17.35 -29.21 34.11
N VAL A 234 17.88 -27.99 34.21
CA VAL A 234 19.21 -27.62 33.69
C VAL A 234 19.98 -26.81 34.73
N SER A 235 21.21 -27.24 35.05
CA SER A 235 22.14 -26.47 35.90
C SER A 235 23.08 -25.66 35.01
N VAL A 236 22.98 -24.34 35.03
CA VAL A 236 23.85 -23.42 34.27
C VAL A 236 24.93 -22.83 35.20
N PRO A 237 26.23 -23.04 34.96
CA PRO A 237 27.30 -22.47 35.81
C PRO A 237 27.36 -20.93 35.80
N PRO A 238 27.97 -20.28 36.82
CA PRO A 238 28.12 -18.82 36.84
C PRO A 238 28.92 -18.33 35.63
N GLY A 239 28.43 -17.30 34.95
CA GLY A 239 29.07 -16.71 33.76
C GLY A 239 29.09 -17.59 32.52
N ALA A 240 28.39 -18.74 32.51
CA ALA A 240 28.42 -19.69 31.40
C ALA A 240 27.27 -19.48 30.41
N SER A 241 27.58 -19.64 29.13
CA SER A 241 26.60 -19.86 28.05
C SER A 241 26.55 -21.35 27.74
N VAL A 242 25.34 -21.94 27.70
CA VAL A 242 25.11 -23.37 27.47
C VAL A 242 23.97 -23.52 26.46
N GLN A 243 24.20 -24.23 25.35
CA GLN A 243 23.08 -24.66 24.49
C GLN A 243 22.37 -25.87 25.10
N TYR A 244 21.04 -25.86 25.03
CA TYR A 244 20.17 -26.95 25.44
C TYR A 244 19.20 -27.30 24.31
N THR A 245 19.14 -28.59 23.97
CA THR A 245 18.19 -29.16 23.01
C THR A 245 17.15 -29.97 23.77
N PHE A 246 15.88 -29.59 23.67
CA PHE A 246 14.78 -30.35 24.28
C PHE A 246 14.60 -31.70 23.56
N PRO A 247 14.28 -32.80 24.29
CA PRO A 247 13.93 -34.04 23.63
C PRO A 247 12.62 -33.88 22.83
N LYS A 248 12.72 -34.06 21.51
CA LYS A 248 11.71 -33.71 20.50
C LYS A 248 10.25 -33.98 20.89
N LEU A 249 9.39 -32.99 20.65
CA LEU A 249 7.95 -33.05 20.90
C LEU A 249 7.26 -33.73 19.71
N SER A 250 6.25 -34.58 19.93
CA SER A 250 5.63 -35.38 18.86
C SER A 250 4.16 -35.01 18.63
N PHE A 251 3.82 -34.71 17.37
CA PHE A 251 2.50 -34.30 16.93
C PHE A 251 1.94 -35.32 15.93
N TYR A 252 0.63 -35.58 16.00
CA TYR A 252 -0.06 -36.46 15.06
C TYR A 252 -1.11 -35.67 14.27
N LYS A 253 -0.91 -35.57 12.95
CA LYS A 253 -1.70 -34.74 12.02
C LYS A 253 -1.89 -33.27 12.49
N PRO A 254 -0.82 -32.53 12.84
CA PRO A 254 -0.97 -31.10 13.09
C PRO A 254 -1.54 -30.39 11.85
N HIS A 255 -2.32 -29.34 12.06
CA HIS A 255 -2.70 -28.44 10.99
C HIS A 255 -1.45 -27.79 10.40
N LEU A 256 -1.19 -28.04 9.11
CA LEU A 256 -0.02 -27.53 8.39
C LEU A 256 -0.23 -26.07 7.97
N TRP A 257 0.89 -25.35 7.83
CA TRP A 257 0.93 -24.05 7.17
C TRP A 257 1.05 -24.24 5.64
N TRP A 258 0.38 -23.38 4.88
CA TRP A 258 0.37 -23.39 3.42
C TRP A 258 0.57 -21.98 2.83
N PRO A 259 1.15 -21.86 1.62
CA PRO A 259 1.20 -20.59 0.90
C PRO A 259 -0.18 -20.08 0.52
N ASN A 260 -0.26 -18.79 0.16
CA ASN A 260 -1.46 -18.17 -0.40
C ASN A 260 -1.98 -18.97 -1.61
N GLY A 261 -3.30 -19.08 -1.73
CA GLY A 261 -3.97 -19.89 -2.75
C GLY A 261 -3.82 -21.41 -2.63
N MET A 262 -3.11 -21.94 -1.62
CA MET A 262 -2.87 -23.40 -1.46
C MET A 262 -3.38 -24.02 -0.16
N GLY A 263 -3.87 -23.23 0.80
CA GLY A 263 -4.46 -23.75 2.04
C GLY A 263 -4.47 -22.72 3.17
N LYS A 264 -4.71 -23.18 4.41
CA LYS A 264 -4.69 -22.32 5.60
C LYS A 264 -3.27 -22.10 6.14
N GLN A 265 -2.98 -20.87 6.53
CA GLN A 265 -1.77 -20.41 7.21
C GLN A 265 -1.85 -20.79 8.70
N SER A 266 -1.78 -22.08 9.00
CA SER A 266 -1.92 -22.58 10.37
C SER A 266 -0.69 -22.25 11.22
N LEU A 267 -0.88 -21.45 12.27
CA LEU A 267 0.16 -21.03 13.21
C LEU A 267 -0.13 -21.54 14.64
N TYR A 268 0.96 -21.74 15.39
CA TYR A 268 0.97 -22.17 16.79
C TYR A 268 1.85 -21.18 17.55
N ASN A 269 1.41 -20.74 18.74
CA ASN A 269 2.28 -19.98 19.63
C ASN A 269 3.18 -20.96 20.40
N VAL A 270 4.49 -20.82 20.23
CA VAL A 270 5.52 -21.58 20.94
C VAL A 270 6.18 -20.63 21.94
N GLU A 271 6.09 -20.99 23.21
CA GLU A 271 6.64 -20.25 24.34
C GLU A 271 7.73 -21.08 25.01
N ILE A 272 8.84 -20.43 25.38
CA ILE A 272 9.94 -21.01 26.14
C ILE A 272 10.17 -20.09 27.34
N GLY A 273 10.04 -20.63 28.55
CA GLY A 273 10.23 -19.92 29.81
C GLY A 273 11.28 -20.59 30.67
N VAL A 274 12.08 -19.81 31.41
CA VAL A 274 13.11 -20.34 32.31
C VAL A 274 12.86 -19.86 33.75
N GLU A 275 12.55 -20.80 34.64
CA GLU A 275 12.39 -20.55 36.08
C GLU A 275 13.69 -20.89 36.83
N VAL A 276 14.26 -19.95 37.57
CA VAL A 276 15.43 -20.19 38.43
C VAL A 276 14.97 -20.50 39.85
N LYS A 277 15.43 -21.64 40.39
CA LYS A 277 15.00 -22.19 41.67
C LYS A 277 15.22 -21.22 42.84
N GLY A 278 14.12 -20.74 43.42
CA GLY A 278 14.11 -19.79 44.54
C GLY A 278 14.11 -18.32 44.14
N PHE A 279 14.07 -18.02 42.83
CA PHE A 279 13.90 -16.68 42.27
C PHE A 279 12.56 -16.55 41.54
N GLY A 280 12.12 -17.60 40.84
CA GLY A 280 10.90 -17.62 40.01
C GLY A 280 11.25 -17.60 38.53
N GLU A 281 10.33 -17.15 37.68
CA GLU A 281 10.61 -16.85 36.28
C GLU A 281 11.77 -15.85 36.14
N SER A 282 12.67 -16.11 35.19
CA SER A 282 13.89 -15.32 34.93
C SER A 282 13.89 -14.69 33.55
N ASP A 283 13.37 -15.38 32.53
CA ASP A 283 13.15 -14.86 31.17
C ASP A 283 12.08 -15.73 30.46
N MET A 284 11.40 -15.14 29.48
CA MET A 284 10.41 -15.77 28.61
C MET A 284 10.56 -15.26 27.17
N TRP A 285 10.52 -16.19 26.23
CA TRP A 285 10.50 -15.97 24.79
C TRP A 285 9.27 -16.63 24.16
N ASN A 286 8.68 -15.99 23.16
CA ASN A 286 7.57 -16.57 22.39
C ASN A 286 7.69 -16.26 20.88
N HIS A 287 7.09 -17.11 20.06
CA HIS A 287 7.08 -16.97 18.59
C HIS A 287 5.93 -17.74 17.93
N HIS A 288 5.45 -17.25 16.79
CA HIS A 288 4.45 -17.91 15.96
C HIS A 288 5.12 -18.90 14.99
N PHE A 289 4.91 -20.20 15.19
CA PHE A 289 5.49 -21.26 14.38
C PHE A 289 4.45 -21.94 13.47
N GLY A 290 4.80 -22.18 12.21
CA GLY A 290 3.94 -22.88 11.25
C GLY A 290 4.56 -24.19 10.77
N PHE A 291 3.88 -25.32 11.03
CA PHE A 291 4.35 -26.62 10.56
C PHE A 291 4.26 -26.72 9.02
N ARG A 292 5.41 -26.58 8.33
CA ARG A 292 5.55 -26.93 6.91
C ARG A 292 6.88 -27.62 6.61
N LYS A 293 6.94 -28.39 5.53
CA LYS A 293 8.21 -28.69 4.83
C LYS A 293 8.29 -27.85 3.56
N ILE A 294 9.43 -27.20 3.32
CA ILE A 294 9.77 -26.65 2.00
C ILE A 294 10.89 -27.49 1.37
N GLU A 295 10.84 -27.65 0.05
CA GLU A 295 11.84 -28.35 -0.76
C GLU A 295 12.04 -27.56 -2.06
N SER A 296 13.26 -27.54 -2.61
CA SER A 296 13.54 -26.83 -3.87
C SER A 296 14.57 -27.61 -4.71
N ASN A 297 14.31 -27.70 -6.01
CA ASN A 297 15.20 -28.35 -6.97
C ASN A 297 15.14 -27.62 -8.33
N ILE A 298 16.21 -27.70 -9.12
CA ILE A 298 16.13 -27.35 -10.54
C ILE A 298 15.25 -28.40 -11.22
N ASP A 299 14.27 -27.98 -12.01
CA ASP A 299 13.43 -28.87 -12.80
C ASP A 299 14.08 -29.17 -14.17
N SER A 300 14.07 -30.44 -14.57
CA SER A 300 14.77 -30.92 -15.76
C SER A 300 14.00 -30.72 -17.08
N VAL A 301 12.76 -30.23 -17.04
CA VAL A 301 11.96 -29.94 -18.24
C VAL A 301 12.07 -28.47 -18.62
N THR A 302 11.99 -27.60 -17.61
CA THR A 302 11.98 -26.14 -17.74
C THR A 302 13.36 -25.50 -17.58
N GLY A 303 14.29 -26.17 -16.88
CA GLY A 303 15.55 -25.58 -16.41
C GLY A 303 15.37 -24.62 -15.22
N GLY A 304 14.14 -24.30 -14.83
CA GLY A 304 13.82 -23.36 -13.75
C GLY A 304 13.90 -23.98 -12.36
N ARG A 305 14.09 -23.15 -11.34
CA ARG A 305 14.02 -23.57 -9.94
C ARG A 305 12.57 -23.77 -9.49
N LEU A 306 12.22 -25.03 -9.27
CA LEU A 306 10.91 -25.45 -8.77
C LEU A 306 10.92 -25.51 -7.23
N PHE A 307 9.85 -24.98 -6.63
CA PHE A 307 9.58 -25.07 -5.19
C PHE A 307 8.44 -26.06 -4.90
N LYS A 308 8.53 -26.77 -3.77
CA LYS A 308 7.46 -27.58 -3.21
C LYS A 308 7.23 -27.19 -1.75
N VAL A 309 5.97 -27.06 -1.36
CA VAL A 309 5.58 -26.93 0.05
C VAL A 309 4.67 -28.11 0.41
N ASN A 310 5.00 -28.79 1.50
CA ASN A 310 4.34 -30.02 1.95
C ASN A 310 4.24 -31.09 0.82
N GLY A 311 5.28 -31.16 -0.02
CA GLY A 311 5.39 -32.07 -1.16
C GLY A 311 4.62 -31.66 -2.42
N GLN A 312 3.83 -30.58 -2.36
CA GLN A 312 3.06 -30.05 -3.49
C GLN A 312 3.85 -28.97 -4.24
N PRO A 313 3.95 -29.01 -5.58
CA PRO A 313 4.63 -27.95 -6.34
C PRO A 313 3.87 -26.63 -6.26
N VAL A 314 4.61 -25.54 -6.10
CA VAL A 314 4.11 -24.16 -6.00
C VAL A 314 4.58 -23.39 -7.23
N PHE A 315 3.66 -23.01 -8.12
CA PHE A 315 4.00 -22.14 -9.25
C PHE A 315 4.17 -20.73 -8.70
N ILE A 316 5.38 -20.19 -8.76
CA ILE A 316 5.67 -18.91 -8.10
C ILE A 316 5.10 -17.76 -8.93
N ARG A 317 4.26 -16.94 -8.29
CA ARG A 317 3.74 -15.67 -8.82
C ARG A 317 3.88 -14.66 -7.70
N GLY A 318 4.61 -13.59 -7.94
CA GLY A 318 4.97 -12.64 -6.91
C GLY A 318 5.76 -11.47 -7.45
N GLY A 319 6.54 -10.84 -6.58
CA GLY A 319 7.51 -9.86 -7.05
C GLY A 319 8.47 -9.36 -5.99
N ASN A 320 9.19 -8.34 -6.39
CA ASN A 320 10.37 -7.83 -5.71
C ASN A 320 10.02 -6.67 -4.80
N TRP A 321 10.70 -6.68 -3.66
CA TRP A 321 10.55 -5.77 -2.53
C TRP A 321 11.91 -5.18 -2.18
N ILE A 322 11.97 -3.86 -2.12
CA ILE A 322 13.18 -3.13 -1.71
C ILE A 322 13.06 -2.78 -0.22
N LEU A 323 12.12 -1.89 0.10
CA LEU A 323 11.95 -1.27 1.41
C LEU A 323 10.56 -0.62 1.44
N SER A 324 9.84 -0.65 2.57
CA SER A 324 8.48 -0.07 2.64
C SER A 324 8.44 1.48 2.66
N ASP A 325 9.47 2.15 3.21
CA ASP A 325 9.55 3.62 3.30
C ASP A 325 11.03 4.04 3.43
N GLY A 326 11.48 4.96 2.57
CA GLY A 326 12.89 5.37 2.47
C GLY A 326 13.41 6.14 3.70
N LEU A 327 12.52 6.75 4.50
CA LEU A 327 12.87 7.40 5.75
C LEU A 327 12.89 6.44 6.96
N LEU A 328 12.68 5.14 6.70
CA LEU A 328 12.58 4.04 7.65
C LEU A 328 11.42 4.17 8.68
N ARG A 329 10.31 4.78 8.27
CA ARG A 329 9.03 4.93 9.03
C ARG A 329 8.25 3.59 9.13
N LEU A 330 8.98 2.49 9.35
CA LEU A 330 8.55 1.10 9.24
C LEU A 330 7.65 0.67 10.42
N SER A 331 6.37 1.04 10.36
CA SER A 331 5.36 0.74 11.39
C SER A 331 4.69 -0.63 11.19
N LYS A 332 4.16 -1.22 12.27
CA LYS A 332 3.37 -2.46 12.21
C LYS A 332 2.15 -2.36 11.28
N LYS A 333 1.52 -1.18 11.20
CA LYS A 333 0.34 -0.96 10.36
C LYS A 333 0.71 -0.88 8.87
N ARG A 334 1.80 -0.19 8.54
CA ARG A 334 2.34 -0.12 7.17
C ARG A 334 2.67 -1.50 6.63
N TYR A 335 3.47 -2.31 7.35
CA TYR A 335 3.71 -3.71 6.95
C TYR A 335 2.42 -4.54 6.85
N GLN A 336 1.45 -4.36 7.76
CA GLN A 336 0.18 -5.10 7.68
C GLN A 336 -0.56 -4.80 6.37
N THR A 337 -0.62 -3.53 5.96
CA THR A 337 -1.21 -3.09 4.70
C THR A 337 -0.42 -3.60 3.50
N ASP A 338 0.88 -3.33 3.45
CA ASP A 338 1.79 -3.69 2.34
C ASP A 338 1.75 -5.19 2.02
N ILE A 339 1.84 -6.03 3.05
CA ILE A 339 1.92 -7.48 2.88
C ILE A 339 0.52 -8.08 2.65
N LYS A 340 -0.54 -7.45 3.18
CA LYS A 340 -1.92 -7.79 2.78
C LYS A 340 -2.18 -7.43 1.32
N PHE A 341 -1.69 -6.28 0.83
CA PHE A 341 -1.79 -5.89 -0.57
C PHE A 341 -1.15 -6.92 -1.51
N HIS A 342 0.01 -7.48 -1.16
CA HIS A 342 0.62 -8.59 -1.91
C HIS A 342 -0.25 -9.86 -1.89
N SER A 343 -0.87 -10.20 -0.75
CA SER A 343 -1.78 -11.35 -0.64
C SER A 343 -3.11 -11.13 -1.39
N ASP A 344 -3.64 -9.91 -1.35
CA ASP A 344 -4.84 -9.46 -2.07
C ASP A 344 -4.64 -9.50 -3.60
N MET A 345 -3.40 -9.36 -4.10
CA MET A 345 -3.01 -9.63 -5.49
C MET A 345 -2.86 -11.13 -5.82
N ASN A 346 -3.25 -12.05 -4.93
CA ASN A 346 -3.07 -13.50 -5.06
C ASN A 346 -1.61 -13.96 -5.26
N PHE A 347 -0.62 -13.13 -4.92
CA PHE A 347 0.79 -13.52 -4.94
C PHE A 347 1.09 -14.56 -3.85
N ASN A 348 2.13 -15.37 -4.07
CA ASN A 348 2.57 -16.42 -3.15
C ASN A 348 4.06 -16.35 -2.77
N MET A 349 4.81 -15.39 -3.31
CA MET A 349 6.19 -15.10 -2.90
C MET A 349 6.49 -13.59 -2.95
N ILE A 350 7.33 -13.14 -2.02
CA ILE A 350 8.05 -11.86 -2.07
C ILE A 350 9.56 -12.16 -2.07
N ARG A 351 10.33 -11.41 -2.87
CA ARG A 351 11.80 -11.37 -2.78
C ARG A 351 12.25 -10.06 -2.19
N CYS A 352 12.92 -10.12 -1.03
CA CYS A 352 13.58 -8.99 -0.40
C CYS A 352 14.95 -8.83 -1.04
N TRP A 353 15.07 -7.86 -1.95
CA TRP A 353 16.23 -7.60 -2.81
C TRP A 353 17.47 -7.12 -2.04
N GLY A 354 18.66 -7.51 -2.51
CA GLY A 354 19.94 -7.33 -1.82
C GLY A 354 20.26 -5.91 -1.35
N GLY A 355 20.08 -4.88 -2.18
CA GLY A 355 20.32 -3.49 -1.79
C GLY A 355 19.27 -2.88 -0.85
N GLY A 356 18.23 -3.64 -0.47
CA GLY A 356 17.22 -3.26 0.50
C GLY A 356 17.63 -3.58 1.94
N LEU A 357 16.64 -3.80 2.80
CA LEU A 357 16.88 -4.32 4.14
C LEU A 357 16.59 -5.82 4.23
N ALA A 358 17.30 -6.51 5.13
CA ALA A 358 16.66 -7.60 5.84
C ALA A 358 15.60 -6.95 6.74
N GLU A 359 14.33 -7.13 6.40
CA GLU A 359 13.23 -6.37 6.98
C GLU A 359 13.04 -6.67 8.48
N ARG A 360 12.19 -5.88 9.15
CA ARG A 360 11.87 -6.14 10.57
C ARG A 360 11.07 -7.45 10.69
N PRO A 361 11.23 -8.27 11.76
CA PRO A 361 10.42 -9.46 12.04
C PRO A 361 8.90 -9.29 11.86
N GLU A 362 8.41 -8.07 12.10
CA GLU A 362 7.04 -7.63 11.80
C GLU A 362 6.61 -7.88 10.34
N PHE A 363 7.49 -7.72 9.35
CA PHE A 363 7.25 -8.07 7.93
C PHE A 363 6.99 -9.57 7.76
N TYR A 364 7.92 -10.41 8.23
CA TYR A 364 7.85 -11.87 8.08
C TYR A 364 6.66 -12.44 8.85
N HIS A 365 6.29 -11.85 9.99
CA HIS A 365 5.08 -12.20 10.73
C HIS A 365 3.80 -12.00 9.89
N TYR A 366 3.69 -10.92 9.13
CA TYR A 366 2.56 -10.75 8.21
C TYR A 366 2.68 -11.67 6.98
N CYS A 367 3.89 -11.97 6.49
CA CYS A 367 4.07 -13.00 5.47
C CYS A 367 3.64 -14.40 5.97
N ASP A 368 3.82 -14.70 7.26
CA ASP A 368 3.33 -15.92 7.90
C ASP A 368 1.80 -15.95 7.95
N ILE A 369 1.17 -14.83 8.33
CA ILE A 369 -0.29 -14.70 8.43
C ILE A 369 -0.96 -14.78 7.04
N TYR A 370 -0.39 -14.11 6.05
CA TYR A 370 -0.97 -13.98 4.70
C TYR A 370 -0.46 -14.99 3.67
N GLY A 371 0.41 -15.92 4.08
CA GLY A 371 0.80 -17.08 3.26
C GLY A 371 1.88 -16.80 2.22
N LEU A 372 2.66 -15.72 2.37
CA LEU A 372 3.68 -15.37 1.39
C LEU A 372 5.01 -16.06 1.71
N LEU A 373 5.60 -16.72 0.71
CA LEU A 373 6.97 -17.22 0.79
C LEU A 373 7.95 -16.04 0.74
N VAL A 374 8.99 -16.04 1.56
CA VAL A 374 10.03 -14.99 1.49
C VAL A 374 11.34 -15.54 0.97
N TRP A 375 11.80 -15.02 -0.17
CA TRP A 375 13.18 -15.09 -0.62
C TRP A 375 13.93 -13.96 0.07
N GLN A 376 14.99 -14.27 0.83
CA GLN A 376 15.82 -13.28 1.50
C GLN A 376 17.22 -13.24 0.89
N GLU A 377 17.63 -12.06 0.41
CA GLU A 377 19.00 -11.80 0.00
C GLU A 377 19.80 -11.20 1.16
N PHE A 378 21.12 -11.39 1.17
CA PHE A 378 22.02 -10.59 2.00
C PHE A 378 22.43 -9.30 1.26
N TRP A 379 23.03 -8.36 1.99
CA TRP A 379 23.21 -6.96 1.56
C TRP A 379 24.40 -6.76 0.62
N ILE A 380 24.30 -7.37 -0.56
CA ILE A 380 25.25 -7.33 -1.67
C ILE A 380 24.42 -7.24 -2.95
N THR A 381 24.72 -6.29 -3.82
CA THR A 381 23.99 -6.13 -5.09
C THR A 381 24.93 -5.83 -6.25
N GLY A 382 24.59 -6.37 -7.43
CA GLY A 382 25.29 -6.11 -8.67
C GLY A 382 25.37 -4.63 -9.00
N ASP A 383 24.33 -3.84 -8.69
CA ASP A 383 24.29 -2.39 -8.92
C ASP A 383 25.54 -1.70 -8.33
N CYS A 384 25.67 -1.72 -7.00
CA CYS A 384 26.73 -1.01 -6.30
C CYS A 384 28.07 -1.76 -6.25
N ASP A 385 28.07 -3.11 -6.20
CA ASP A 385 29.28 -3.92 -5.98
C ASP A 385 29.80 -4.68 -7.22
N GLY A 386 28.99 -4.84 -8.28
CA GLY A 386 29.28 -5.76 -9.40
C GLY A 386 29.30 -5.17 -10.81
N ARG A 387 28.65 -4.02 -11.06
CA ARG A 387 28.54 -3.41 -12.39
C ARG A 387 29.80 -2.57 -12.73
N GLY A 388 29.94 -2.29 -14.03
CA GLY A 388 31.04 -1.50 -14.58
C GLY A 388 32.25 -2.29 -15.09
N VAL A 389 33.11 -1.61 -15.86
CA VAL A 389 34.46 -2.07 -16.24
C VAL A 389 35.44 -0.89 -16.06
N PRO A 390 36.28 -0.87 -15.02
CA PRO A 390 36.41 -1.88 -13.96
C PRO A 390 35.15 -2.01 -13.09
N ILE A 391 35.03 -3.15 -12.41
CA ILE A 391 34.01 -3.38 -11.38
C ILE A 391 34.18 -2.33 -10.27
N SER A 392 33.07 -1.76 -9.80
CA SER A 392 33.03 -0.73 -8.74
C SER A 392 33.70 -1.16 -7.43
N ASN A 393 33.35 -2.34 -6.91
CA ASN A 393 33.78 -2.84 -5.60
C ASN A 393 33.98 -4.38 -5.60
N PRO A 394 34.99 -4.91 -6.32
CA PRO A 394 35.15 -6.36 -6.53
C PRO A 394 35.44 -7.17 -5.25
N ASP A 395 35.85 -6.51 -4.17
CA ASP A 395 36.09 -7.09 -2.85
C ASP A 395 35.05 -6.61 -1.80
N GLY A 396 33.87 -6.12 -2.24
CA GLY A 396 32.78 -5.69 -1.36
C GLY A 396 31.99 -6.86 -0.77
N PRO A 397 31.49 -6.78 0.49
CA PRO A 397 31.41 -5.60 1.37
C PRO A 397 32.64 -5.37 2.27
N LEU A 398 32.64 -4.26 3.00
CA LEU A 398 33.84 -3.60 3.52
C LEU A 398 34.59 -4.33 4.65
N ASP A 399 33.84 -5.04 5.49
CA ASP A 399 34.32 -5.77 6.66
C ASP A 399 33.63 -7.13 6.65
N HIS A 400 34.36 -8.15 6.19
CA HIS A 400 33.85 -9.50 6.00
C HIS A 400 33.47 -10.16 7.34
N GLU A 401 34.19 -9.86 8.42
CA GLU A 401 33.87 -10.39 9.74
C GLU A 401 32.57 -9.76 10.27
N LEU A 402 32.42 -8.44 10.13
CA LEU A 402 31.21 -7.72 10.52
C LEU A 402 30.00 -8.13 9.67
N PHE A 403 30.16 -8.28 8.35
CA PHE A 403 29.10 -8.80 7.48
C PHE A 403 28.66 -10.20 7.92
N LEU A 404 29.59 -11.12 8.17
CA LEU A 404 29.26 -12.47 8.64
C LEU A 404 28.70 -12.48 10.07
N LEU A 405 29.03 -11.52 10.93
CA LEU A 405 28.36 -11.33 12.23
C LEU A 405 26.90 -10.87 12.04
N CYS A 406 26.66 -9.85 11.21
CA CYS A 406 25.33 -9.35 10.85
C CYS A 406 24.45 -10.44 10.20
N ALA A 407 25.01 -11.20 9.25
CA ALA A 407 24.32 -12.28 8.54
C ALA A 407 23.90 -13.39 9.51
N ARG A 408 24.78 -13.83 10.41
CA ARG A 408 24.45 -14.82 11.45
C ARG A 408 23.35 -14.31 12.39
N ASP A 409 23.39 -13.04 12.79
CA ASP A 409 22.37 -12.46 13.68
C ASP A 409 20.99 -12.36 12.98
N THR A 410 21.00 -11.97 11.70
CA THR A 410 19.81 -11.94 10.83
C THR A 410 19.21 -13.34 10.62
N VAL A 411 20.04 -14.37 10.39
CA VAL A 411 19.55 -15.75 10.25
C VAL A 411 18.94 -16.23 11.57
N LYS A 412 19.58 -15.99 12.71
CA LYS A 412 19.03 -16.31 14.04
C LYS A 412 17.69 -15.63 14.30
N LEU A 413 17.56 -14.37 13.88
CA LEU A 413 16.35 -13.56 14.02
C LEU A 413 15.19 -14.10 13.17
N LEU A 414 15.46 -14.54 11.93
CA LEU A 414 14.43 -14.83 10.93
C LEU A 414 14.09 -16.32 10.74
N ARG A 415 15.00 -17.25 11.07
CA ARG A 415 14.87 -18.70 10.81
C ARG A 415 13.62 -19.39 11.38
N ASN A 416 12.97 -18.82 12.39
CA ASN A 416 11.79 -19.40 13.02
C ASN A 416 10.47 -19.08 12.29
N HIS A 417 10.45 -18.05 11.44
CA HIS A 417 9.28 -17.71 10.64
C HIS A 417 9.00 -18.81 9.60
N PRO A 418 7.77 -19.36 9.53
CA PRO A 418 7.43 -20.29 8.47
C PRO A 418 7.64 -19.68 7.09
N SER A 419 7.14 -18.46 6.80
CA SER A 419 7.18 -17.77 5.50
C SER A 419 8.50 -17.92 4.73
N LEU A 420 9.62 -17.60 5.38
CA LEU A 420 10.99 -17.66 4.84
C LEU A 420 11.28 -18.98 4.10
N ALA A 421 11.73 -18.89 2.86
CA ALA A 421 11.81 -19.99 1.90
C ALA A 421 13.24 -20.34 1.46
N LEU A 422 14.09 -19.32 1.25
CA LEU A 422 15.50 -19.47 0.88
C LEU A 422 16.32 -18.25 1.30
N TRP A 423 17.62 -18.49 1.45
CA TRP A 423 18.67 -17.47 1.59
C TRP A 423 19.44 -17.34 0.27
N VAL A 424 19.81 -16.12 -0.12
CA VAL A 424 20.59 -15.86 -1.33
C VAL A 424 21.76 -14.91 -1.03
N GLY A 425 22.94 -15.18 -1.59
CA GLY A 425 24.17 -14.44 -1.30
C GLY A 425 24.12 -12.94 -1.66
N GLY A 426 23.53 -12.60 -2.80
CA GLY A 426 23.36 -11.23 -3.27
C GLY A 426 22.51 -11.15 -4.55
N ASN A 427 22.13 -9.93 -4.93
CA ASN A 427 21.47 -9.66 -6.20
C ASN A 427 22.50 -9.60 -7.35
N GLU A 428 22.22 -10.26 -8.49
CA GLU A 428 23.01 -10.37 -9.74
C GLU A 428 24.45 -10.89 -9.61
N GLN A 429 25.02 -10.83 -8.42
CA GLN A 429 26.42 -11.01 -8.07
C GLN A 429 26.53 -12.01 -6.91
N VAL A 430 27.66 -12.72 -6.84
CA VAL A 430 27.97 -13.57 -5.68
C VAL A 430 28.79 -12.78 -4.65
N PRO A 431 28.67 -13.09 -3.34
CA PRO A 431 29.60 -12.56 -2.35
C PRO A 431 31.05 -12.97 -2.64
N PRO A 432 32.05 -12.24 -2.10
CA PRO A 432 33.46 -12.62 -2.10
C PRO A 432 33.69 -14.08 -1.68
N GLU A 433 34.77 -14.69 -2.16
CA GLU A 433 34.99 -16.15 -2.08
C GLU A 433 34.92 -16.68 -0.63
N ASP A 434 35.48 -15.95 0.33
CA ASP A 434 35.50 -16.32 1.75
C ASP A 434 34.12 -16.14 2.41
N ILE A 435 33.42 -15.02 2.19
CA ILE A 435 32.05 -14.79 2.66
C ILE A 435 31.12 -15.86 2.09
N ASN A 436 31.16 -16.08 0.78
CA ASN A 436 30.30 -17.04 0.09
C ASN A 436 30.59 -18.47 0.55
N THR A 437 31.86 -18.81 0.81
CA THR A 437 32.24 -20.11 1.38
C THR A 437 31.72 -20.25 2.82
N ALA A 438 31.87 -19.24 3.67
CA ALA A 438 31.34 -19.25 5.04
C ALA A 438 29.81 -19.39 5.05
N LEU A 439 29.08 -18.66 4.20
CA LEU A 439 27.62 -18.78 4.07
C LEU A 439 27.22 -20.18 3.56
N LYS A 440 27.91 -20.73 2.56
CA LYS A 440 27.69 -22.11 2.08
C LYS A 440 27.88 -23.16 3.18
N ASP A 441 28.90 -22.98 4.02
CA ASP A 441 29.19 -23.93 5.09
C ASP A 441 28.32 -23.75 6.35
N GLU A 442 27.86 -22.55 6.67
CA GLU A 442 27.00 -22.31 7.84
C GLU A 442 25.50 -22.52 7.53
N LEU A 443 25.06 -22.22 6.31
CA LEU A 443 23.67 -22.36 5.86
C LEU A 443 23.40 -23.67 5.09
N LYS A 444 24.35 -24.62 5.09
CA LYS A 444 24.13 -25.94 4.49
C LYS A 444 22.91 -26.64 5.10
N LEU A 445 22.05 -27.20 4.24
CA LEU A 445 20.94 -28.05 4.67
C LEU A 445 21.44 -29.20 5.55
N HIS A 446 20.74 -29.46 6.66
CA HIS A 446 20.90 -30.70 7.41
C HIS A 446 20.47 -31.91 6.54
N PRO A 447 21.17 -33.07 6.56
CA PRO A 447 20.91 -34.17 5.63
C PRO A 447 19.45 -34.65 5.49
N TYR A 448 18.63 -34.52 6.54
CA TYR A 448 17.18 -34.80 6.45
C TYR A 448 16.46 -34.00 5.34
N PHE A 449 16.86 -32.75 5.13
CA PHE A 449 16.28 -31.87 4.11
C PHE A 449 16.98 -31.99 2.75
N GLN A 450 18.21 -32.53 2.71
CA GLN A 450 18.93 -32.84 1.46
C GLN A 450 18.37 -34.06 0.72
N ILE A 451 17.85 -35.07 1.45
CA ILE A 451 17.42 -36.34 0.85
C ILE A 451 16.11 -36.15 0.08
N SER A 452 16.24 -35.87 -1.22
CA SER A 452 15.15 -36.07 -2.18
C SER A 452 14.72 -37.55 -2.19
N THR A 453 13.43 -37.81 -2.36
CA THR A 453 12.85 -39.14 -2.14
C THR A 453 13.19 -40.13 -3.25
N GLN A 454 14.34 -40.79 -3.15
CA GLN A 454 14.69 -41.99 -3.91
C GLN A 454 15.12 -43.14 -2.98
N SER A 455 14.68 -44.36 -3.32
CA SER A 455 14.77 -45.60 -2.54
C SER A 455 13.96 -45.63 -1.23
N GLY A 456 13.05 -46.61 -1.13
CA GLY A 456 12.14 -46.79 0.02
C GLY A 456 12.73 -47.60 1.17
N ASN A 457 13.91 -47.21 1.65
CA ASN A 457 14.45 -47.76 2.90
C ASN A 457 13.76 -47.11 4.11
N SER A 458 13.74 -47.82 5.25
CA SER A 458 13.23 -47.31 6.52
C SER A 458 14.08 -46.13 7.01
N GLN A 459 13.59 -44.92 6.74
CA GLN A 459 14.28 -43.66 7.07
C GLN A 459 14.67 -43.58 8.56
N GLU A 460 13.84 -44.17 9.43
CA GLU A 460 14.00 -44.25 10.89
C GLU A 460 15.34 -44.89 11.35
N ASP A 461 15.93 -45.78 10.55
CA ASP A 461 17.19 -46.48 10.92
C ASP A 461 18.46 -45.64 10.77
N ILE A 462 18.40 -44.47 10.10
CA ILE A 462 19.56 -43.60 9.83
C ILE A 462 19.67 -42.44 10.84
N PHE A 463 18.55 -41.96 11.38
CA PHE A 463 18.53 -40.80 12.30
C PHE A 463 19.32 -40.95 13.62
N PRO A 464 19.58 -42.14 14.21
CA PRO A 464 20.34 -42.24 15.46
C PRO A 464 21.81 -41.78 15.39
N LEU A 465 22.29 -41.37 14.21
CA LEU A 465 23.68 -41.00 13.90
C LEU A 465 23.81 -39.58 13.32
N LEU A 466 22.74 -38.77 13.38
CA LEU A 466 22.73 -37.38 12.93
C LEU A 466 22.47 -36.43 14.11
N ASP A 467 23.10 -35.27 14.09
CA ASP A 467 22.87 -34.18 15.04
C ASP A 467 21.44 -33.63 14.93
N ASP A 468 20.96 -32.92 15.95
CA ASP A 468 19.60 -32.41 15.91
C ASP A 468 19.50 -31.22 14.93
N PRO A 469 18.54 -31.19 13.97
CA PRO A 469 18.49 -30.13 12.97
C PRO A 469 18.27 -28.73 13.56
N SER A 470 17.75 -28.60 14.78
CA SER A 470 17.63 -27.30 15.47
C SER A 470 18.98 -26.76 15.99
N GLN A 471 20.06 -27.55 15.96
CA GLN A 471 21.42 -27.10 16.32
C GLN A 471 22.14 -26.40 15.17
N TYR A 472 21.60 -26.44 13.94
CA TYR A 472 22.14 -25.71 12.78
C TYR A 472 21.84 -24.21 12.86
N LEU A 473 22.53 -23.40 12.07
CA LEU A 473 22.24 -21.95 11.95
C LEU A 473 20.87 -21.73 11.29
N ASP A 474 20.58 -22.43 10.19
CA ASP A 474 19.23 -22.68 9.67
C ASP A 474 19.08 -24.18 9.37
N GLY A 475 19.78 -24.68 8.34
CA GLY A 475 19.79 -26.10 7.99
C GLY A 475 18.46 -26.67 7.46
N THR A 476 17.39 -25.87 7.39
CA THR A 476 16.07 -26.26 6.86
C THR A 476 15.80 -25.69 5.47
N ARG A 477 16.42 -24.54 5.15
CA ARG A 477 16.26 -23.80 3.89
C ARG A 477 17.52 -23.86 3.03
N ILE A 478 17.34 -23.75 1.72
CA ILE A 478 18.47 -23.67 0.78
C ILE A 478 19.17 -22.30 0.87
N TYR A 479 20.49 -22.32 0.73
CA TYR A 479 21.29 -21.16 0.34
C TYR A 479 21.61 -21.26 -1.16
N ILE A 480 21.43 -20.16 -1.89
CA ILE A 480 21.84 -20.00 -3.31
C ILE A 480 22.88 -18.87 -3.37
N GLN A 481 23.90 -18.98 -4.21
CA GLN A 481 25.04 -18.06 -4.13
C GLN A 481 24.79 -16.64 -4.66
N GLY A 482 23.77 -16.43 -5.49
CA GLY A 482 23.34 -15.12 -6.02
C GLY A 482 22.04 -15.26 -6.84
N SER A 483 21.34 -14.17 -7.14
CA SER A 483 19.98 -14.22 -7.71
C SER A 483 19.87 -14.86 -9.10
N MET A 484 20.96 -14.91 -9.87
CA MET A 484 21.02 -15.42 -11.26
C MET A 484 21.58 -16.85 -11.39
N TRP A 485 21.69 -17.59 -10.28
CA TRP A 485 22.28 -18.94 -10.23
C TRP A 485 21.26 -20.06 -10.02
N ASP A 486 21.73 -21.31 -10.23
CA ASP A 486 21.08 -22.53 -9.74
C ASP A 486 19.60 -22.70 -10.16
N GLY A 487 19.28 -22.31 -11.39
CA GLY A 487 17.93 -22.43 -11.98
C GLY A 487 17.08 -21.15 -11.90
N PHE A 488 17.62 -20.05 -11.39
CA PHE A 488 17.07 -18.71 -11.58
C PHE A 488 17.71 -18.05 -12.81
N ALA A 489 16.91 -17.33 -13.60
CA ALA A 489 17.32 -16.79 -14.90
C ALA A 489 18.02 -17.88 -15.74
N ASP A 490 19.26 -17.60 -16.18
CA ASP A 490 20.08 -18.53 -16.97
C ASP A 490 20.68 -19.68 -16.13
N GLY A 491 20.73 -19.54 -14.80
CA GLY A 491 21.22 -20.51 -13.84
C GLY A 491 22.74 -20.59 -13.70
N LYS A 492 23.51 -19.78 -14.45
CA LYS A 492 24.98 -19.75 -14.44
C LYS A 492 25.55 -18.45 -13.87
N GLY A 493 24.73 -17.41 -13.72
CA GLY A 493 25.19 -16.06 -13.39
C GLY A 493 25.61 -15.23 -14.60
N ASP A 494 25.19 -15.60 -15.80
CA ASP A 494 25.39 -14.74 -16.97
C ASP A 494 24.38 -13.57 -16.87
N PHE A 495 24.85 -12.32 -16.77
CA PHE A 495 24.00 -11.12 -16.73
C PHE A 495 22.91 -11.17 -17.82
N SER A 496 21.65 -11.21 -17.38
CA SER A 496 20.50 -11.50 -18.23
C SER A 496 19.21 -10.87 -17.70
N ASP A 497 19.35 -9.62 -17.24
CA ASP A 497 18.37 -8.93 -16.42
C ASP A 497 17.14 -8.38 -17.17
N GLY A 498 16.07 -8.13 -16.42
CA GLY A 498 14.81 -7.58 -16.91
C GLY A 498 14.11 -8.46 -17.96
N PRO A 499 13.50 -7.88 -19.02
CA PRO A 499 13.35 -6.44 -19.31
C PRO A 499 12.49 -5.70 -18.27
N TYR A 500 12.58 -4.37 -18.26
CA TYR A 500 11.99 -3.50 -17.22
C TYR A 500 10.97 -2.48 -17.72
N GLU A 501 10.85 -2.29 -19.03
CA GLU A 501 10.00 -1.27 -19.63
C GLU A 501 8.68 -1.86 -20.16
N ILE A 502 7.92 -1.06 -20.90
CA ILE A 502 6.73 -1.53 -21.61
C ILE A 502 7.09 -2.66 -22.61
N GLN A 503 6.18 -3.62 -22.75
CA GLN A 503 6.32 -4.81 -23.60
C GLN A 503 4.97 -5.07 -24.31
N TYR A 504 4.96 -5.76 -25.45
CA TYR A 504 3.72 -6.11 -26.14
C TYR A 504 2.97 -7.25 -25.40
N PRO A 505 1.72 -7.06 -24.95
CA PRO A 505 0.98 -8.05 -24.16
C PRO A 505 0.86 -9.45 -24.77
N GLU A 506 0.73 -9.57 -26.09
CA GLU A 506 0.65 -10.87 -26.76
C GLU A 506 2.02 -11.57 -26.89
N SER A 507 3.13 -10.90 -26.56
CA SER A 507 4.47 -11.50 -26.57
C SER A 507 4.75 -12.39 -25.37
N PHE A 508 4.13 -12.14 -24.22
CA PHE A 508 4.26 -12.98 -23.02
C PHE A 508 3.82 -14.44 -23.23
N PHE A 509 2.95 -14.70 -24.22
CA PHE A 509 2.43 -16.01 -24.58
C PHE A 509 3.28 -16.76 -25.64
N LYS A 510 4.37 -16.15 -26.13
CA LYS A 510 5.21 -16.71 -27.21
C LYS A 510 6.35 -17.57 -26.65
N ASP A 511 6.59 -18.72 -27.27
CA ASP A 511 7.55 -19.72 -26.76
C ASP A 511 9.02 -19.30 -26.90
N ASP A 512 9.31 -18.23 -27.64
CA ASP A 512 10.64 -17.67 -27.87
C ASP A 512 10.95 -16.36 -27.11
N PHE A 513 9.97 -15.78 -26.40
CA PHE A 513 10.10 -14.46 -25.76
C PHE A 513 11.00 -14.49 -24.50
N TYR A 514 10.51 -15.00 -23.36
CA TYR A 514 11.38 -15.25 -22.20
C TYR A 514 12.15 -16.56 -22.37
N LYS A 515 13.44 -16.56 -22.04
CA LYS A 515 14.35 -17.70 -22.25
C LYS A 515 14.42 -18.67 -21.06
N TYR A 516 13.99 -18.21 -19.88
CA TYR A 516 14.33 -18.81 -18.60
C TYR A 516 13.15 -19.53 -17.96
N GLY A 517 13.42 -20.67 -17.31
CA GLY A 517 12.39 -21.47 -16.63
C GLY A 517 11.88 -20.85 -15.32
N PHE A 518 12.64 -19.92 -14.74
CA PHE A 518 12.22 -19.05 -13.64
C PHE A 518 12.87 -17.69 -13.88
N ASN A 519 12.11 -16.59 -13.83
CA ASN A 519 12.71 -15.25 -13.87
C ASN A 519 12.58 -14.55 -12.50
N PRO A 520 13.70 -14.23 -11.81
CA PRO A 520 13.67 -13.45 -10.56
C PRO A 520 13.29 -11.97 -10.76
N GLU A 521 13.47 -11.41 -11.96
CA GLU A 521 13.31 -9.97 -12.21
C GLU A 521 12.60 -9.75 -13.58
N VAL A 522 11.39 -9.21 -13.61
CA VAL A 522 10.78 -8.68 -14.86
C VAL A 522 9.89 -7.51 -14.55
N GLY A 523 10.14 -6.35 -15.16
CA GLY A 523 9.45 -5.11 -14.81
C GLY A 523 8.64 -4.46 -15.92
N SER A 524 7.94 -3.39 -15.54
CA SER A 524 7.27 -2.51 -16.48
C SER A 524 6.93 -1.14 -15.88
N VAL A 525 6.18 -0.37 -16.67
CA VAL A 525 5.52 0.89 -16.31
C VAL A 525 4.79 0.85 -14.95
N GLY A 526 4.69 2.00 -14.27
CA GLY A 526 4.08 2.07 -12.93
C GLY A 526 3.59 3.47 -12.55
N MET A 527 2.72 4.08 -13.37
CA MET A 527 2.14 5.38 -13.06
C MET A 527 1.04 5.29 -11.99
N PRO A 528 1.04 6.14 -10.94
CA PRO A 528 -0.06 6.23 -9.97
C PRO A 528 -1.26 7.00 -10.56
N VAL A 529 -2.30 7.21 -9.75
CA VAL A 529 -3.45 8.06 -10.13
C VAL A 529 -3.07 9.55 -10.07
N ALA A 530 -3.74 10.38 -10.87
CA ALA A 530 -3.48 11.83 -10.93
C ALA A 530 -3.63 12.54 -9.57
N ALA A 531 -4.48 12.02 -8.68
CA ALA A 531 -4.61 12.54 -7.31
C ALA A 531 -3.31 12.44 -6.50
N THR A 532 -2.52 11.37 -6.67
CA THR A 532 -1.21 11.22 -6.02
C THR A 532 -0.20 12.22 -6.58
N ILE A 533 -0.14 12.39 -7.91
CA ILE A 533 0.73 13.40 -8.54
C ILE A 533 0.40 14.82 -8.01
N ARG A 534 -0.89 15.13 -7.80
CA ARG A 534 -1.31 16.41 -7.21
C ARG A 534 -1.01 16.54 -5.71
N ALA A 535 -0.88 15.42 -5.00
CA ALA A 535 -0.53 15.39 -3.57
C ALA A 535 1.00 15.40 -3.33
N THR A 536 1.81 14.96 -4.31
CA THR A 536 3.26 14.76 -4.14
C THR A 536 4.13 15.62 -5.07
N MET A 537 3.54 16.48 -5.92
CA MET A 537 4.28 17.38 -6.80
C MET A 537 3.58 18.75 -6.91
N PRO A 538 4.33 19.85 -7.05
CA PRO A 538 3.77 21.17 -7.34
C PRO A 538 3.20 21.24 -8.77
N PRO A 539 2.43 22.29 -9.14
CA PRO A 539 1.75 22.40 -10.43
C PRO A 539 2.63 22.24 -11.67
N GLU A 540 3.92 22.56 -11.57
CA GLU A 540 4.93 22.38 -12.61
C GLU A 540 5.11 20.89 -12.96
N GLY A 541 5.09 20.01 -11.95
CA GLY A 541 5.17 18.55 -12.10
C GLY A 541 3.88 17.90 -12.59
N TRP A 542 2.80 18.66 -12.81
CA TRP A 542 1.53 18.14 -13.36
C TRP A 542 1.54 18.07 -14.90
N GLN A 543 2.62 18.48 -15.55
CA GLN A 543 2.76 18.48 -17.01
C GLN A 543 3.07 17.07 -17.53
N ILE A 544 2.17 16.52 -18.34
CA ILE A 544 2.33 15.20 -18.96
C ILE A 544 3.48 15.17 -20.00
N PRO A 545 4.04 13.99 -20.34
CA PRO A 545 5.16 13.88 -21.26
C PRO A 545 4.83 14.39 -22.67
N LEU A 546 5.85 14.89 -23.37
CA LEU A 546 5.73 15.31 -24.77
C LEU A 546 5.91 14.10 -25.69
N PHE A 547 4.85 13.76 -26.43
CA PHE A 547 4.80 12.66 -27.38
C PHE A 547 5.49 13.02 -28.70
N LYS A 548 6.82 12.86 -28.77
CA LYS A 548 7.67 13.23 -29.90
C LYS A 548 7.71 12.10 -30.94
N LYS A 549 7.06 12.28 -32.08
CA LYS A 549 7.10 11.30 -33.17
C LYS A 549 8.47 11.26 -33.87
N LEU A 550 9.02 10.05 -34.00
CA LEU A 550 10.30 9.75 -34.64
C LEU A 550 10.16 9.44 -36.14
N SER A 551 11.29 9.42 -36.84
CA SER A 551 11.39 9.16 -38.29
C SER A 551 11.09 7.71 -38.71
N ASN A 552 10.96 6.79 -37.75
CA ASN A 552 10.66 5.37 -37.93
C ASN A 552 9.22 4.99 -37.48
N ASP A 553 8.32 5.98 -37.40
CA ASP A 553 6.93 5.86 -36.93
C ASP A 553 6.74 5.45 -35.44
N TYR A 554 7.82 5.28 -34.67
CA TYR A 554 7.73 5.22 -33.21
C TYR A 554 7.52 6.62 -32.60
N VAL A 555 7.17 6.64 -31.32
CA VAL A 555 7.08 7.83 -30.49
C VAL A 555 8.06 7.69 -29.33
N GLU A 556 8.63 8.81 -28.94
CA GLU A 556 9.50 9.02 -27.78
C GLU A 556 8.74 9.93 -26.82
N GLU A 557 8.45 9.44 -25.62
CA GLU A 557 7.87 10.26 -24.54
C GLU A 557 9.00 11.02 -23.84
N VAL A 558 8.96 12.35 -23.88
CA VAL A 558 9.90 13.20 -23.13
C VAL A 558 9.21 13.69 -21.85
N PRO A 559 9.58 13.20 -20.66
CA PRO A 559 8.99 13.64 -19.40
C PRO A 559 9.36 15.11 -19.06
N ASN A 560 8.73 15.66 -18.01
CA ASN A 560 9.23 16.86 -17.35
C ASN A 560 10.35 16.48 -16.34
N PRO A 561 11.21 17.42 -15.90
CA PRO A 561 12.33 17.10 -15.01
C PRO A 561 11.94 16.46 -13.67
N MET A 562 10.76 16.77 -13.12
CA MET A 562 10.30 16.13 -11.88
C MET A 562 9.93 14.66 -12.12
N TRP A 563 9.36 14.34 -13.28
CA TRP A 563 9.05 12.95 -13.64
C TRP A 563 10.32 12.15 -13.97
N GLU A 564 11.32 12.81 -14.55
CA GLU A 564 12.66 12.24 -14.77
C GLU A 564 13.37 11.96 -13.44
N TYR A 565 13.37 12.92 -12.51
CA TYR A 565 13.83 12.78 -11.13
C TYR A 565 13.15 11.60 -10.42
N HIS A 566 11.80 11.54 -10.44
CA HIS A 566 11.01 10.41 -9.92
C HIS A 566 11.06 9.13 -10.80
N LYS A 567 12.05 9.01 -11.70
CA LYS A 567 12.37 7.81 -12.49
C LYS A 567 11.19 7.27 -13.34
N TYR A 568 10.47 8.13 -14.05
CA TYR A 568 9.37 7.76 -14.96
C TYR A 568 9.79 6.76 -16.05
N ILE A 569 9.01 5.67 -16.21
CA ILE A 569 9.15 4.73 -17.33
C ILE A 569 8.05 5.00 -18.36
N ALA A 570 8.47 5.23 -19.60
CA ALA A 570 7.60 5.48 -20.76
C ALA A 570 6.71 4.27 -21.13
N TYR A 571 5.55 4.57 -21.71
CA TYR A 571 4.61 3.61 -22.30
C TYR A 571 4.93 3.28 -23.77
N SER A 572 6.11 3.69 -24.23
CA SER A 572 6.73 3.42 -25.52
C SER A 572 8.15 2.88 -25.32
N LYS A 573 8.64 2.09 -26.28
CA LYS A 573 10.05 1.69 -26.37
C LYS A 573 10.53 1.80 -27.82
N PRO A 574 11.07 2.96 -28.25
CA PRO A 574 11.43 3.23 -29.64
C PRO A 574 12.18 2.08 -30.34
N GLY A 575 11.62 1.60 -31.46
CA GLY A 575 12.16 0.49 -32.24
C GLY A 575 11.78 -0.92 -31.76
N LEU A 576 11.13 -1.06 -30.59
CA LEU A 576 10.70 -2.34 -30.02
C LEU A 576 9.20 -2.39 -29.70
N VAL A 577 8.63 -1.35 -29.08
CA VAL A 577 7.23 -1.27 -28.66
C VAL A 577 6.66 0.10 -29.02
N HIS A 578 5.60 0.14 -29.83
CA HIS A 578 4.87 1.38 -30.11
C HIS A 578 4.16 1.87 -28.84
N ASP A 579 3.94 3.18 -28.76
CA ASP A 579 3.28 3.84 -27.63
C ASP A 579 1.89 3.23 -27.32
N GLN A 580 1.73 2.73 -26.10
CA GLN A 580 0.51 2.08 -25.63
C GLN A 580 -0.58 3.06 -25.16
N ILE A 581 -0.24 4.31 -24.81
CA ILE A 581 -1.19 5.37 -24.44
C ILE A 581 -1.90 5.87 -25.71
N LEU A 582 -1.16 6.11 -26.78
CA LEU A 582 -1.67 6.59 -28.07
C LEU A 582 -2.55 5.56 -28.82
N LEU A 583 -2.59 4.30 -28.37
CA LEU A 583 -3.61 3.33 -28.79
C LEU A 583 -5.01 3.75 -28.33
N TYR A 584 -5.15 4.33 -27.13
CA TYR A 584 -6.42 4.91 -26.64
C TYR A 584 -6.67 6.30 -27.22
N GLY A 585 -5.61 7.04 -27.55
CA GLY A 585 -5.65 8.35 -28.19
C GLY A 585 -4.85 9.38 -27.40
N ALA A 586 -4.44 10.46 -28.07
CA ALA A 586 -3.61 11.51 -27.46
C ALA A 586 -4.24 12.03 -26.15
N PRO A 587 -3.51 12.03 -25.03
CA PRO A 587 -4.01 12.55 -23.76
C PRO A 587 -4.18 14.07 -23.80
N THR A 588 -5.21 14.60 -23.15
CA THR A 588 -5.48 16.05 -23.10
C THR A 588 -4.91 16.75 -21.87
N ASP A 589 -4.75 16.01 -20.77
CA ASP A 589 -4.46 16.51 -19.43
C ASP A 589 -3.94 15.37 -18.54
N LEU A 590 -3.53 15.70 -17.30
CA LEU A 590 -2.97 14.75 -16.34
C LEU A 590 -3.94 13.63 -15.97
N ASP A 591 -5.22 13.94 -15.73
CA ASP A 591 -6.22 12.94 -15.34
C ASP A 591 -6.50 11.98 -16.50
N ASP A 592 -6.62 12.49 -17.74
CA ASP A 592 -6.81 11.67 -18.93
C ASP A 592 -5.58 10.81 -19.29
N PHE A 593 -4.36 11.33 -19.09
CA PHE A 593 -3.13 10.55 -19.18
C PHE A 593 -3.08 9.44 -18.12
N CYS A 594 -3.32 9.77 -16.85
CA CYS A 594 -3.29 8.80 -15.76
C CYS A 594 -4.35 7.71 -15.91
N LEU A 595 -5.54 8.01 -16.43
CA LEU A 595 -6.55 6.98 -16.75
C LEU A 595 -6.07 6.02 -17.85
N LYS A 596 -5.46 6.55 -18.92
CA LYS A 596 -4.89 5.73 -20.00
C LYS A 596 -3.73 4.87 -19.49
N ALA A 597 -2.90 5.43 -18.61
CA ALA A 597 -1.88 4.67 -17.90
C ALA A 597 -2.49 3.53 -17.06
N GLN A 598 -3.58 3.76 -16.32
CA GLN A 598 -4.27 2.69 -15.61
C GLN A 598 -4.83 1.59 -16.55
N LEU A 599 -5.41 1.97 -17.68
CA LEU A 599 -5.86 1.01 -18.70
C LEU A 599 -4.70 0.16 -19.25
N VAL A 600 -3.53 0.75 -19.51
CA VAL A 600 -2.34 0.00 -19.94
C VAL A 600 -1.80 -0.88 -18.80
N ASN A 601 -1.66 -0.35 -17.58
CA ASN A 601 -1.17 -1.09 -16.41
C ASN A 601 -1.98 -2.37 -16.17
N TYR A 602 -3.31 -2.29 -16.21
CA TYR A 602 -4.19 -3.45 -16.06
C TYR A 602 -3.92 -4.52 -17.13
N VAL A 603 -3.86 -4.13 -18.41
CA VAL A 603 -3.64 -5.06 -19.53
C VAL A 603 -2.24 -5.68 -19.45
N GLN A 604 -1.22 -4.85 -19.23
CA GLN A 604 0.19 -5.24 -19.21
C GLN A 604 0.46 -6.30 -18.14
N TYR A 605 0.10 -6.03 -16.90
CA TYR A 605 0.41 -6.92 -15.78
C TYR A 605 -0.49 -8.17 -15.73
N ARG A 606 -1.75 -8.07 -16.17
CA ARG A 606 -2.59 -9.26 -16.37
C ARG A 606 -1.97 -10.18 -17.43
N ALA A 607 -1.67 -9.66 -18.62
CA ALA A 607 -1.15 -10.45 -19.73
C ALA A 607 0.22 -11.08 -19.42
N LEU A 608 1.06 -10.41 -18.62
CA LEU A 608 2.33 -10.96 -18.14
C LEU A 608 2.08 -12.25 -17.36
N LEU A 609 1.25 -12.20 -16.31
CA LEU A 609 1.00 -13.37 -15.46
C LEU A 609 0.15 -14.44 -16.16
N GLU A 610 -0.82 -14.08 -17.01
CA GLU A 610 -1.54 -15.01 -17.88
C GLU A 610 -0.57 -15.75 -18.83
N GLY A 611 0.37 -15.04 -19.46
CA GLY A 611 1.36 -15.59 -20.40
C GLY A 611 2.34 -16.56 -19.73
N TRP A 612 2.86 -16.22 -18.56
CA TRP A 612 3.67 -17.12 -17.73
C TRP A 612 2.85 -18.35 -17.29
N THR A 613 1.59 -18.17 -16.88
CA THR A 613 0.73 -19.28 -16.43
C THR A 613 0.25 -20.17 -17.58
N SER A 614 0.15 -19.62 -18.80
CA SER A 614 -0.11 -20.32 -20.08
C SER A 614 0.96 -21.35 -20.44
N ARG A 615 2.15 -21.31 -19.80
CA ARG A 615 3.23 -22.32 -19.92
C ARG A 615 3.70 -22.89 -18.58
N MET A 616 2.84 -22.84 -17.57
CA MET A 616 3.07 -23.45 -16.25
C MET A 616 3.46 -24.95 -16.38
N TRP A 617 4.62 -25.30 -15.82
CA TRP A 617 5.27 -26.63 -15.84
C TRP A 617 5.65 -27.21 -17.20
N SER A 618 5.29 -26.57 -18.33
CA SER A 618 5.77 -26.96 -19.67
C SER A 618 7.01 -26.18 -20.09
N LYS A 619 7.11 -24.92 -19.68
CA LYS A 619 8.28 -24.04 -19.89
C LYS A 619 8.69 -23.30 -18.63
N TYR A 620 7.75 -22.93 -17.77
CA TYR A 620 8.01 -22.07 -16.61
C TYR A 620 7.66 -22.74 -15.26
N THR A 621 8.35 -22.30 -14.21
CA THR A 621 8.18 -22.70 -12.81
C THR A 621 7.76 -21.53 -11.90
N GLY A 622 8.03 -20.30 -12.33
CA GLY A 622 7.49 -19.09 -11.72
C GLY A 622 8.16 -17.80 -12.19
N VAL A 623 7.64 -16.67 -11.71
CA VAL A 623 8.07 -15.32 -12.05
C VAL A 623 7.88 -14.36 -10.87
N LEU A 624 8.81 -13.41 -10.74
CA LEU A 624 8.77 -12.32 -9.78
C LEU A 624 8.89 -10.97 -10.53
N ILE A 625 7.93 -10.07 -10.30
CA ILE A 625 7.84 -8.77 -10.98
C ILE A 625 8.74 -7.71 -10.31
N TRP A 626 9.47 -6.91 -11.10
CA TRP A 626 10.21 -5.72 -10.66
C TRP A 626 9.42 -4.43 -10.96
N LYS A 627 8.82 -3.78 -9.99
CA LYS A 627 8.72 -4.14 -8.57
C LYS A 627 7.30 -3.82 -8.10
N ASN A 628 6.98 -4.19 -6.87
CA ASN A 628 5.60 -4.18 -6.42
C ASN A 628 5.17 -2.85 -5.79
N GLN A 629 6.14 -2.07 -5.29
CA GLN A 629 5.97 -0.80 -4.59
C GLN A 629 7.25 0.06 -4.71
N ASN A 630 7.15 1.35 -4.39
CA ASN A 630 8.30 2.23 -4.17
C ASN A 630 8.40 2.66 -2.70
N PRO A 631 9.62 2.77 -2.12
CA PRO A 631 9.83 3.36 -0.79
C PRO A 631 9.61 4.89 -0.73
N TRP A 632 9.27 5.50 -1.87
CA TRP A 632 9.11 6.93 -2.12
C TRP A 632 8.18 7.14 -3.33
N THR A 633 8.02 8.38 -3.78
CA THR A 633 7.02 8.83 -4.79
C THR A 633 7.42 8.58 -6.26
N GLY A 634 8.13 7.48 -6.52
CA GLY A 634 8.59 7.11 -7.88
C GLY A 634 7.45 6.80 -8.88
N LEU A 635 7.75 6.94 -10.17
CA LEU A 635 6.81 6.77 -11.31
C LEU A 635 7.10 5.51 -12.16
N ARG A 636 7.68 4.49 -11.55
CA ARG A 636 8.04 3.19 -12.16
C ARG A 636 7.58 2.02 -11.31
N GLY A 637 7.35 0.87 -11.96
CA GLY A 637 7.06 -0.45 -11.36
C GLY A 637 6.43 -0.42 -9.97
N GLN A 638 5.09 -0.30 -9.90
CA GLN A 638 4.34 -0.36 -8.64
C GLN A 638 2.87 -0.74 -8.85
N PHE A 639 2.32 -1.50 -7.90
CA PHE A 639 0.90 -1.86 -7.85
C PHE A 639 0.10 -1.00 -6.88
N TYR A 640 0.76 -0.36 -5.94
CA TYR A 640 0.20 0.68 -5.10
C TYR A 640 1.27 1.73 -4.87
N ASP A 641 0.84 2.98 -4.73
CA ASP A 641 1.76 4.10 -4.55
C ASP A 641 2.18 4.28 -3.08
N HIS A 642 3.10 5.22 -2.84
CA HIS A 642 3.63 5.51 -1.50
C HIS A 642 2.53 5.85 -0.47
N LEU A 643 1.40 6.43 -0.92
CA LEU A 643 0.26 6.82 -0.09
C LEU A 643 -0.72 5.64 0.17
N HIS A 644 -0.45 4.46 -0.40
CA HIS A 644 -1.32 3.28 -0.46
C HIS A 644 -2.55 3.38 -1.36
N ASP A 645 -2.60 4.29 -2.36
CA ASP A 645 -3.64 4.15 -3.39
C ASP A 645 -3.25 3.04 -4.38
N GLN A 646 -4.23 2.27 -4.84
CA GLN A 646 -3.99 1.05 -5.60
C GLN A 646 -4.13 1.30 -7.10
N THR A 647 -3.10 0.99 -7.88
CA THR A 647 -3.12 1.16 -9.34
C THR A 647 -3.95 0.06 -9.99
N ALA A 648 -4.44 0.28 -11.22
CA ALA A 648 -5.16 -0.78 -11.93
C ALA A 648 -4.26 -1.98 -12.29
N GLY A 649 -2.93 -1.82 -12.24
CA GLY A 649 -1.96 -2.92 -12.33
C GLY A 649 -2.12 -3.95 -11.20
N PHE A 650 -2.49 -3.51 -10.00
CA PHE A 650 -2.85 -4.37 -8.86
C PHE A 650 -3.95 -5.35 -9.23
N TYR A 651 -5.00 -4.85 -9.88
CA TYR A 651 -6.20 -5.61 -10.24
C TYR A 651 -5.96 -6.50 -11.47
N GLY A 652 -5.14 -6.04 -12.42
CA GLY A 652 -4.61 -6.89 -13.48
C GLY A 652 -3.82 -8.08 -12.93
N CYS A 653 -2.92 -7.85 -11.96
CA CYS A 653 -2.21 -8.92 -11.25
C CYS A 653 -3.15 -9.84 -10.48
N ARG A 654 -4.04 -9.29 -9.65
CA ARG A 654 -5.03 -10.02 -8.84
C ARG A 654 -5.83 -11.01 -9.67
N SER A 655 -6.34 -10.57 -10.81
CA SER A 655 -7.09 -11.39 -11.77
C SER A 655 -6.22 -12.53 -12.30
N ALA A 656 -5.09 -12.25 -12.94
CA ALA A 656 -4.23 -13.28 -13.54
C ALA A 656 -3.58 -14.24 -12.52
N ALA A 657 -3.45 -13.79 -11.26
CA ALA A 657 -2.90 -14.56 -10.17
C ALA A 657 -3.94 -15.39 -9.40
N GLU A 658 -5.22 -15.43 -9.82
CA GLU A 658 -6.22 -16.32 -9.19
C GLU A 658 -5.71 -17.79 -9.09
N PRO A 659 -6.06 -18.54 -8.02
CA PRO A 659 -5.65 -19.95 -7.89
C PRO A 659 -6.31 -20.88 -8.92
N ILE A 660 -7.53 -20.52 -9.33
CA ILE A 660 -8.30 -21.11 -10.43
C ILE A 660 -8.65 -19.94 -11.34
N HIS A 661 -8.28 -19.98 -12.61
CA HIS A 661 -8.40 -18.81 -13.48
C HIS A 661 -8.88 -19.18 -14.90
N VAL A 662 -9.69 -18.34 -15.53
CA VAL A 662 -10.03 -18.45 -16.97
C VAL A 662 -9.42 -17.28 -17.75
N GLN A 663 -8.64 -17.60 -18.78
CA GLN A 663 -7.83 -16.63 -19.53
C GLN A 663 -7.91 -16.81 -21.05
N LEU A 664 -7.59 -15.74 -21.78
CA LEU A 664 -7.40 -15.73 -23.23
C LEU A 664 -5.90 -15.70 -23.56
N ASN A 665 -5.44 -16.70 -24.32
CA ASN A 665 -4.09 -16.71 -24.85
C ASN A 665 -3.94 -15.69 -25.99
N LEU A 666 -3.45 -14.49 -25.70
CA LEU A 666 -3.44 -13.37 -26.66
C LEU A 666 -2.66 -13.63 -27.95
N ALA A 667 -1.69 -14.57 -27.95
CA ALA A 667 -0.93 -14.94 -29.16
C ALA A 667 -1.68 -15.92 -30.09
N THR A 668 -2.64 -16.69 -29.56
CA THR A 668 -3.28 -17.81 -30.30
C THR A 668 -4.80 -17.77 -30.33
N TYR A 669 -5.41 -16.92 -29.50
CA TYR A 669 -6.87 -16.82 -29.28
C TYR A 669 -7.51 -18.11 -28.73
N PHE A 670 -6.74 -18.96 -28.05
CA PHE A 670 -7.28 -20.04 -27.23
C PHE A 670 -7.81 -19.52 -25.90
N VAL A 671 -9.00 -19.94 -25.49
CA VAL A 671 -9.46 -19.84 -24.10
C VAL A 671 -8.87 -21.00 -23.32
N GLU A 672 -8.18 -20.68 -22.23
CA GLU A 672 -7.49 -21.62 -21.35
C GLU A 672 -8.08 -21.54 -19.94
N VAL A 673 -8.08 -22.67 -19.22
CA VAL A 673 -8.35 -22.68 -17.77
C VAL A 673 -7.11 -23.13 -17.02
N VAL A 674 -6.73 -22.34 -16.04
CA VAL A 674 -5.66 -22.60 -15.07
C VAL A 674 -6.26 -23.23 -13.82
N ASN A 675 -5.63 -24.29 -13.34
CA ASN A 675 -5.81 -24.81 -11.98
C ASN A 675 -4.43 -24.92 -11.31
N THR A 676 -4.10 -23.97 -10.45
CA THR A 676 -2.87 -24.00 -9.63
C THR A 676 -3.05 -24.72 -8.29
N THR A 677 -4.27 -25.16 -7.97
CA THR A 677 -4.59 -25.88 -6.74
C THR A 677 -4.08 -27.33 -6.78
N SER A 678 -4.16 -28.04 -5.66
CA SER A 678 -3.75 -29.45 -5.56
C SER A 678 -4.87 -30.45 -5.85
N ASP A 679 -6.11 -30.00 -6.07
CA ASP A 679 -7.26 -30.84 -6.38
C ASP A 679 -7.69 -30.73 -7.85
N GLU A 680 -8.39 -31.73 -8.38
CA GLU A 680 -9.01 -31.67 -9.71
C GLU A 680 -10.34 -30.92 -9.64
N LEU A 681 -10.61 -30.06 -10.63
CA LEU A 681 -11.91 -29.44 -10.82
C LEU A 681 -12.71 -30.28 -11.82
N SER A 682 -13.76 -30.95 -11.37
CA SER A 682 -14.66 -31.75 -12.23
C SER A 682 -16.07 -31.15 -12.23
N ASN A 683 -16.78 -31.22 -13.36
CA ASN A 683 -18.10 -30.59 -13.54
C ASN A 683 -18.07 -29.06 -13.50
N VAL A 684 -17.07 -28.45 -14.14
CA VAL A 684 -17.04 -27.00 -14.37
C VAL A 684 -17.57 -26.65 -15.77
N ALA A 685 -18.07 -25.43 -15.94
CA ALA A 685 -18.53 -24.89 -17.21
C ALA A 685 -17.89 -23.53 -17.50
N ILE A 686 -17.64 -23.22 -18.77
CA ILE A 686 -17.16 -21.90 -19.22
C ILE A 686 -18.26 -21.23 -20.04
N GLU A 687 -18.61 -20.01 -19.67
CA GLU A 687 -19.40 -19.10 -20.50
C GLU A 687 -18.46 -18.08 -21.18
N VAL A 688 -18.77 -17.81 -22.44
CA VAL A 688 -18.00 -16.93 -23.33
C VAL A 688 -18.99 -15.98 -23.96
N SER A 689 -18.82 -14.67 -23.74
CA SER A 689 -19.69 -13.65 -24.32
C SER A 689 -18.90 -12.46 -24.87
N GLU A 690 -19.09 -12.17 -26.16
CA GLU A 690 -18.52 -11.00 -26.84
C GLU A 690 -19.58 -9.91 -26.97
N TRP A 691 -19.21 -8.66 -26.73
CA TRP A 691 -20.11 -7.52 -26.73
C TRP A 691 -19.57 -6.35 -27.55
N ASP A 692 -20.44 -5.68 -28.31
CA ASP A 692 -20.11 -4.42 -28.98
C ASP A 692 -20.22 -3.20 -28.03
N LEU A 693 -19.83 -2.03 -28.53
CA LEU A 693 -19.97 -0.76 -27.83
C LEU A 693 -21.44 -0.31 -27.68
N GLU A 694 -22.40 -1.04 -28.25
CA GLU A 694 -23.84 -0.76 -28.18
C GLU A 694 -24.55 -1.69 -27.17
N GLY A 695 -23.81 -2.57 -26.49
CA GLY A 695 -24.35 -3.52 -25.51
C GLY A 695 -25.12 -4.68 -26.14
N ASN A 696 -24.85 -5.03 -27.39
CA ASN A 696 -25.31 -6.25 -28.03
C ASN A 696 -24.28 -7.36 -27.81
N CYS A 697 -24.75 -8.54 -27.39
CA CYS A 697 -23.91 -9.73 -27.35
C CYS A 697 -23.80 -10.27 -28.79
N LEU A 698 -22.61 -10.18 -29.39
CA LEU A 698 -22.34 -10.60 -30.77
C LEU A 698 -22.11 -12.12 -30.86
N TYR A 699 -21.41 -12.68 -29.87
CA TYR A 699 -21.13 -14.10 -29.73
C TYR A 699 -21.50 -14.55 -28.31
N TYR A 700 -22.11 -15.72 -28.20
CA TYR A 700 -22.43 -16.34 -26.92
C TYR A 700 -22.27 -17.85 -27.02
N LYS A 701 -21.53 -18.46 -26.09
CA LYS A 701 -21.26 -19.90 -26.08
C LYS A 701 -20.99 -20.40 -24.66
N VAL A 702 -21.41 -21.62 -24.39
CA VAL A 702 -21.17 -22.31 -23.12
C VAL A 702 -20.55 -23.68 -23.40
N PHE A 703 -19.53 -24.05 -22.62
CA PHE A 703 -18.87 -25.36 -22.65
C PHE A 703 -19.05 -26.00 -21.28
N GLU A 704 -19.84 -27.06 -21.18
CA GLU A 704 -20.20 -27.72 -19.91
C GLU A 704 -19.45 -29.05 -19.69
N ASN A 705 -19.47 -29.53 -18.45
CA ASN A 705 -18.93 -30.84 -18.02
C ASN A 705 -17.43 -30.99 -18.29
N LEU A 706 -16.68 -29.90 -18.16
CA LEU A 706 -15.23 -29.88 -18.26
C LEU A 706 -14.59 -30.46 -16.99
N THR A 707 -13.36 -30.96 -17.14
CA THR A 707 -12.51 -31.44 -16.05
C THR A 707 -11.11 -30.85 -16.22
N ILE A 708 -10.63 -30.14 -15.20
CA ILE A 708 -9.34 -29.42 -15.19
C ILE A 708 -8.44 -30.03 -14.10
N PRO A 709 -7.43 -30.84 -14.47
CA PRO A 709 -6.55 -31.49 -13.52
C PRO A 709 -5.82 -30.51 -12.59
N SER A 710 -5.51 -30.95 -11.38
CA SER A 710 -4.65 -30.23 -10.42
C SER A 710 -3.32 -29.81 -11.06
N LYS A 711 -2.81 -28.62 -10.73
CA LYS A 711 -1.50 -28.11 -11.16
C LYS A 711 -1.33 -28.11 -12.70
N ARG A 712 -2.33 -27.66 -13.45
CA ARG A 712 -2.30 -27.60 -14.94
C ARG A 712 -2.98 -26.35 -15.50
N THR A 713 -2.52 -25.93 -16.66
CA THR A 713 -3.27 -25.07 -17.59
C THR A 713 -3.76 -25.93 -18.75
N VAL A 714 -5.02 -25.76 -19.15
CA VAL A 714 -5.68 -26.57 -20.18
C VAL A 714 -6.31 -25.66 -21.24
N PRO A 715 -5.86 -25.70 -22.51
CA PRO A 715 -6.55 -25.03 -23.60
C PRO A 715 -7.85 -25.77 -23.93
N ILE A 716 -8.95 -25.03 -24.02
CA ILE A 716 -10.31 -25.61 -24.16
C ILE A 716 -10.80 -25.50 -25.60
N PHE A 717 -10.73 -24.31 -26.20
CA PHE A 717 -11.11 -24.05 -27.59
C PHE A 717 -10.44 -22.79 -28.12
N GLU A 718 -10.34 -22.69 -29.44
CA GLU A 718 -9.87 -21.49 -30.17
C GLU A 718 -11.06 -20.59 -30.52
N MET A 719 -10.96 -19.28 -30.31
CA MET A 719 -12.04 -18.35 -30.64
C MET A 719 -12.19 -18.15 -32.15
N ASP A 720 -13.44 -18.20 -32.61
CA ASP A 720 -13.83 -17.90 -34.00
C ASP A 720 -13.65 -16.39 -34.34
N TYR A 721 -13.56 -15.54 -33.32
CA TYR A 721 -13.28 -14.10 -33.41
C TYR A 721 -11.80 -13.84 -33.01
N PRO A 722 -11.05 -12.96 -33.70
CA PRO A 722 -11.40 -12.10 -34.83
C PRO A 722 -11.11 -12.75 -36.19
N LYS A 723 -11.68 -13.92 -36.48
CA LYS A 723 -11.56 -14.62 -37.78
C LYS A 723 -12.89 -14.70 -38.55
N SER A 724 -13.95 -14.10 -38.01
CA SER A 724 -15.31 -14.04 -38.57
C SER A 724 -15.48 -12.93 -39.62
N ASN A 725 -16.59 -12.90 -40.36
CA ASN A 725 -16.84 -11.87 -41.40
C ASN A 725 -17.52 -10.59 -40.89
N ASN A 726 -18.07 -10.59 -39.67
CA ASN A 726 -18.81 -9.46 -39.10
C ASN A 726 -18.10 -9.03 -37.81
N GLN A 727 -17.15 -8.10 -37.93
CA GLN A 727 -16.28 -7.68 -36.83
C GLN A 727 -16.49 -6.19 -36.50
N THR A 728 -16.53 -5.84 -35.21
CA THR A 728 -16.39 -4.46 -34.74
C THR A 728 -14.91 -4.13 -34.48
N PRO A 729 -14.44 -2.89 -34.76
CA PRO A 729 -13.01 -2.55 -34.60
C PRO A 729 -12.50 -2.66 -33.16
N VAL A 730 -13.39 -2.40 -32.19
CA VAL A 730 -13.21 -2.60 -30.75
C VAL A 730 -14.39 -3.42 -30.24
N TYR A 731 -14.14 -4.29 -29.27
CA TYR A 731 -15.13 -5.19 -28.66
C TYR A 731 -14.73 -5.55 -27.23
N PHE A 732 -15.69 -6.04 -26.46
CA PHE A 732 -15.48 -6.57 -25.12
C PHE A 732 -15.66 -8.09 -25.10
N LEU A 733 -14.84 -8.80 -24.33
CA LEU A 733 -14.94 -10.24 -24.10
C LEU A 733 -15.06 -10.50 -22.60
N LEU A 734 -16.13 -11.17 -22.19
CA LEU A 734 -16.36 -11.63 -20.82
C LEU A 734 -16.32 -13.16 -20.78
N LEU A 735 -15.35 -13.69 -20.03
CA LEU A 735 -15.17 -15.10 -19.71
C LEU A 735 -15.61 -15.35 -18.26
N LYS A 736 -16.36 -16.44 -18.03
CA LYS A 736 -16.73 -16.90 -16.68
C LYS A 736 -16.58 -18.41 -16.56
N LEU A 737 -15.90 -18.85 -15.51
CA LEU A 737 -15.83 -20.25 -15.11
C LEU A 737 -16.81 -20.49 -13.95
N TYR A 738 -17.68 -21.49 -14.07
CA TYR A 738 -18.68 -21.84 -13.07
C TYR A 738 -18.49 -23.26 -12.54
N ASN A 739 -18.85 -23.46 -11.28
CA ASN A 739 -19.12 -24.77 -10.69
C ASN A 739 -20.57 -25.19 -11.04
N ILE A 740 -20.77 -26.26 -11.82
CA ILE A 740 -22.13 -26.64 -12.29
C ILE A 740 -23.11 -27.01 -11.14
N PRO A 741 -22.71 -27.68 -10.04
CA PRO A 741 -23.64 -28.07 -8.97
C PRO A 741 -24.36 -26.93 -8.24
N ASP A 742 -23.80 -25.72 -8.19
CA ASP A 742 -24.37 -24.58 -7.47
C ASP A 742 -24.45 -23.27 -8.28
N TYR A 743 -23.83 -23.21 -9.46
CA TYR A 743 -23.65 -22.01 -10.29
C TYR A 743 -22.87 -20.87 -9.60
N GLY A 744 -21.99 -21.22 -8.65
CA GLY A 744 -20.96 -20.33 -8.15
C GLY A 744 -19.92 -20.05 -9.23
N ILE A 745 -19.52 -18.77 -9.35
CA ILE A 745 -18.43 -18.35 -10.24
C ILE A 745 -17.10 -18.67 -9.56
N LEU A 746 -16.25 -19.44 -10.22
CA LEU A 746 -14.90 -19.83 -9.77
C LEU A 746 -13.81 -18.86 -10.26
N SER A 747 -14.05 -18.18 -11.39
CA SER A 747 -13.19 -17.16 -11.96
C SER A 747 -13.97 -16.32 -12.99
N ARG A 748 -13.66 -15.03 -13.09
CA ARG A 748 -14.27 -14.09 -14.04
C ARG A 748 -13.18 -13.19 -14.62
N ASN A 749 -13.06 -13.14 -15.94
CA ASN A 749 -12.07 -12.30 -16.62
C ASN A 749 -12.73 -11.50 -17.75
N PHE A 750 -12.38 -10.21 -17.84
CA PHE A 750 -13.01 -9.25 -18.75
C PHE A 750 -11.93 -8.52 -19.57
N TYR A 751 -11.99 -8.62 -20.89
CA TYR A 751 -11.07 -7.96 -21.81
C TYR A 751 -11.80 -6.89 -22.63
N TRP A 752 -11.14 -5.77 -22.87
CA TRP A 752 -11.39 -4.92 -24.02
C TRP A 752 -10.32 -5.24 -25.06
N LEU A 753 -10.74 -5.43 -26.31
CA LEU A 753 -9.91 -5.94 -27.39
C LEU A 753 -10.20 -5.15 -28.67
N TYR A 754 -9.25 -5.17 -29.59
CA TYR A 754 -9.35 -4.52 -30.90
C TYR A 754 -8.92 -5.50 -32.01
N LEU A 755 -9.25 -5.17 -33.25
CA LEU A 755 -8.86 -6.01 -34.39
C LEU A 755 -7.37 -5.86 -34.71
N PRO A 756 -6.67 -6.93 -35.15
CA PRO A 756 -5.23 -6.86 -35.45
C PRO A 756 -4.86 -5.72 -36.41
N GLY A 757 -4.02 -4.79 -35.94
CA GLY A 757 -3.62 -3.58 -36.68
C GLY A 757 -4.54 -2.37 -36.52
N GLY A 758 -5.59 -2.45 -35.69
CA GLY A 758 -6.41 -1.32 -35.24
C GLY A 758 -5.86 -0.63 -33.99
N ASP A 759 -6.76 0.01 -33.22
CA ASP A 759 -6.46 0.66 -31.95
C ASP A 759 -7.70 0.73 -31.03
N TYR A 760 -7.56 1.34 -29.85
CA TYR A 760 -8.62 1.52 -28.85
C TYR A 760 -9.35 2.88 -28.96
N LYS A 761 -9.13 3.71 -29.99
CA LYS A 761 -9.62 5.11 -30.02
C LYS A 761 -11.15 5.24 -30.06
N LEU A 762 -11.89 4.16 -30.31
CA LEU A 762 -13.34 4.14 -30.13
C LEU A 762 -13.79 4.16 -28.67
N LEU A 763 -12.89 3.92 -27.71
CA LEU A 763 -13.20 4.04 -26.27
C LEU A 763 -13.30 5.51 -25.82
N GLU A 764 -12.68 6.47 -26.52
CA GLU A 764 -12.77 7.92 -26.24
C GLU A 764 -14.19 8.50 -26.32
N PRO A 765 -14.95 8.31 -27.42
CA PRO A 765 -16.37 8.67 -27.44
C PRO A 765 -17.20 7.76 -26.54
N TYR A 766 -16.77 6.51 -26.30
CA TYR A 766 -17.51 5.56 -25.45
C TYR A 766 -17.48 5.94 -23.96
N LYS A 767 -16.37 6.48 -23.44
CA LYS A 767 -16.18 7.03 -22.08
C LYS A 767 -17.22 8.09 -21.70
N LYS A 768 -18.00 8.61 -22.66
CA LYS A 768 -19.03 9.63 -22.48
C LYS A 768 -20.46 9.06 -22.45
N LYS A 769 -20.67 7.76 -22.74
CA LYS A 769 -21.99 7.11 -22.65
C LYS A 769 -22.37 6.88 -21.20
N LYS A 770 -23.61 7.23 -20.82
CA LYS A 770 -24.11 7.06 -19.46
C LYS A 770 -24.93 5.77 -19.32
N VAL A 771 -24.25 4.72 -18.89
CA VAL A 771 -24.85 3.39 -18.62
C VAL A 771 -25.50 3.40 -17.23
N PRO A 772 -26.81 3.09 -17.09
CA PRO A 772 -27.49 3.15 -15.80
C PRO A 772 -27.07 2.02 -14.84
N LEU A 773 -26.42 2.41 -13.75
CA LEU A 773 -26.03 1.52 -12.65
C LEU A 773 -27.01 1.63 -11.48
N LYS A 774 -27.28 0.50 -10.82
CA LYS A 774 -27.91 0.45 -9.49
C LYS A 774 -26.88 -0.04 -8.49
N ILE A 775 -26.59 0.78 -7.49
CA ILE A 775 -25.63 0.50 -6.41
C ILE A 775 -26.42 0.40 -5.11
N THR A 776 -26.32 -0.75 -4.47
CA THR A 776 -26.98 -1.08 -3.19
C THR A 776 -25.88 -1.27 -2.16
N SER A 777 -25.88 -0.51 -1.07
CA SER A 777 -24.80 -0.57 -0.08
C SER A 777 -25.28 -0.73 1.36
N GLU A 778 -24.67 -1.69 2.05
CA GLU A 778 -24.76 -1.90 3.49
C GLU A 778 -23.48 -1.36 4.15
N VAL A 779 -23.60 -0.77 5.34
CA VAL A 779 -22.47 -0.19 6.07
C VAL A 779 -22.47 -0.71 7.51
N PHE A 780 -21.35 -1.33 7.90
CA PHE A 780 -21.04 -1.74 9.25
C PHE A 780 -19.93 -0.83 9.79
N ILE A 781 -20.03 -0.41 11.04
CA ILE A 781 -19.09 0.52 11.69
C ILE A 781 -18.75 -0.06 13.05
N ASP A 782 -17.46 -0.11 13.38
CA ASP A 782 -16.95 -0.51 14.69
C ASP A 782 -15.76 0.39 15.05
N GLY A 783 -15.94 1.29 16.02
CA GLY A 783 -14.99 2.37 16.31
C GLY A 783 -14.71 3.23 15.08
N SER A 784 -13.43 3.31 14.68
CA SER A 784 -12.97 3.95 13.44
C SER A 784 -13.12 3.07 12.19
N ALA A 785 -13.23 1.74 12.35
CA ALA A 785 -13.28 0.80 11.25
C ALA A 785 -14.65 0.82 10.56
N HIS A 786 -14.62 0.83 9.23
CA HIS A 786 -15.80 0.84 8.36
C HIS A 786 -15.70 -0.32 7.37
N GLU A 787 -16.74 -1.15 7.31
CA GLU A 787 -16.94 -2.16 6.27
C GLU A 787 -18.17 -1.76 5.43
N ILE A 788 -17.98 -1.63 4.11
CA ILE A 788 -19.07 -1.36 3.16
C ILE A 788 -19.21 -2.56 2.22
N ARG A 789 -20.42 -3.11 2.10
CA ARG A 789 -20.76 -4.13 1.09
C ARG A 789 -21.57 -3.49 -0.01
N MET A 790 -21.02 -3.37 -1.20
CA MET A 790 -21.60 -2.70 -2.38
C MET A 790 -22.00 -3.73 -3.43
N HIS A 791 -23.29 -3.88 -3.68
CA HIS A 791 -23.83 -4.65 -4.79
C HIS A 791 -24.12 -3.71 -5.97
N VAL A 792 -23.30 -3.80 -7.02
CA VAL A 792 -23.31 -2.95 -8.23
C VAL A 792 -23.92 -3.74 -9.39
N ARG A 793 -24.95 -3.20 -10.07
CA ARG A 793 -25.63 -3.84 -11.20
C ARG A 793 -25.79 -2.90 -12.39
N ASN A 794 -25.41 -3.34 -13.59
CA ASN A 794 -25.73 -2.68 -14.86
C ASN A 794 -27.18 -2.97 -15.26
N THR A 795 -28.04 -1.95 -15.21
CA THR A 795 -29.50 -2.08 -15.42
C THR A 795 -29.95 -1.81 -16.86
N SER A 796 -29.02 -1.59 -17.80
CA SER A 796 -29.33 -1.10 -19.15
C SER A 796 -30.16 -2.04 -20.04
N LYS A 797 -30.34 -3.30 -19.64
CA LYS A 797 -31.09 -4.33 -20.40
C LYS A 797 -31.97 -5.13 -19.46
N LYS A 798 -33.18 -5.51 -19.92
CA LYS A 798 -34.05 -6.42 -19.15
C LYS A 798 -33.45 -7.83 -19.13
N PRO A 799 -33.49 -8.55 -18.00
CA PRO A 799 -33.13 -9.96 -17.95
C PRO A 799 -33.99 -10.80 -18.90
N ASP A 800 -33.34 -11.61 -19.73
CA ASP A 800 -33.98 -12.73 -20.42
C ASP A 800 -33.77 -13.97 -19.55
N SER A 801 -34.88 -14.53 -19.05
CA SER A 801 -34.88 -15.62 -18.07
C SER A 801 -34.26 -16.93 -18.57
N ASN A 802 -33.91 -17.01 -19.87
CA ASN A 802 -33.37 -18.22 -20.48
C ASN A 802 -31.83 -18.24 -20.59
N ASN A 803 -31.13 -17.11 -20.41
CA ASN A 803 -29.66 -17.03 -20.53
C ASN A 803 -28.94 -17.34 -19.21
N LEU A 804 -27.81 -18.08 -19.28
CA LEU A 804 -26.99 -18.41 -18.10
C LEU A 804 -26.29 -17.19 -17.50
N LEU A 805 -26.14 -16.10 -18.26
CA LEU A 805 -25.72 -14.76 -17.78
C LEU A 805 -26.45 -14.29 -16.51
N TYR A 806 -27.68 -14.76 -16.28
CA TYR A 806 -28.53 -14.43 -15.11
C TYR A 806 -28.66 -15.58 -14.10
N LYS A 807 -27.91 -16.67 -14.25
CA LYS A 807 -27.86 -17.81 -13.31
C LYS A 807 -26.72 -17.72 -12.28
N ASN A 808 -25.95 -16.63 -12.31
CA ASN A 808 -24.89 -16.33 -11.33
C ASN A 808 -25.34 -16.54 -9.87
N ARG A 809 -24.44 -17.08 -9.05
CA ARG A 809 -24.44 -16.87 -7.59
C ARG A 809 -23.18 -16.12 -7.17
N PHE A 810 -23.23 -14.78 -7.25
CA PHE A 810 -22.45 -13.94 -6.32
C PHE A 810 -23.10 -13.89 -4.92
N ILE A 811 -24.37 -14.30 -4.82
CA ILE A 811 -25.22 -14.27 -3.63
C ILE A 811 -25.79 -15.67 -3.42
N GLU A 812 -25.96 -16.09 -2.17
CA GLU A 812 -26.77 -17.26 -1.85
C GLU A 812 -28.23 -17.00 -2.26
N ARG A 813 -28.71 -17.74 -3.27
CA ARG A 813 -30.12 -17.67 -3.70
C ARG A 813 -31.01 -18.35 -2.67
N ASP A 814 -31.59 -17.55 -1.78
CA ASP A 814 -32.99 -17.79 -1.40
C ASP A 814 -33.89 -17.60 -2.63
N SER A 815 -35.05 -18.27 -2.61
CA SER A 815 -35.83 -18.60 -3.81
C SER A 815 -36.67 -17.45 -4.38
N ASP A 816 -36.96 -17.55 -5.69
CA ASP A 816 -37.77 -16.62 -6.49
C ASP A 816 -38.96 -15.96 -5.75
N GLY A 817 -38.98 -14.63 -5.74
CA GLY A 817 -40.08 -13.81 -5.26
C GLY A 817 -39.90 -12.33 -5.59
N ASP A 818 -41.00 -11.63 -5.88
CA ASP A 818 -41.02 -10.16 -5.92
C ASP A 818 -40.73 -9.59 -4.51
N PHE A 819 -40.14 -8.40 -4.45
CA PHE A 819 -39.93 -7.67 -3.19
C PHE A 819 -41.27 -7.13 -2.64
N ASP A 820 -42.05 -7.97 -1.95
CA ASP A 820 -43.19 -7.54 -1.14
C ASP A 820 -42.81 -7.43 0.35
N VAL A 821 -43.16 -6.31 0.98
CA VAL A 821 -42.55 -5.84 2.24
C VAL A 821 -43.40 -6.28 3.43
N ALA A 822 -43.60 -7.60 3.60
CA ALA A 822 -44.64 -8.11 4.51
C ALA A 822 -44.41 -9.48 5.22
N SER A 823 -43.18 -9.97 5.42
CA SER A 823 -42.93 -11.10 6.34
C SER A 823 -41.47 -11.23 6.82
N LEU A 824 -41.21 -10.87 8.08
CA LEU A 824 -39.92 -11.00 8.75
C LEU A 824 -40.07 -11.93 9.98
N GLU A 825 -40.16 -13.25 9.76
CA GLU A 825 -40.18 -14.23 10.86
C GLU A 825 -39.79 -15.66 10.42
N ALA A 826 -38.61 -16.13 10.87
CA ALA A 826 -38.03 -17.50 10.73
C ALA A 826 -37.79 -18.03 9.28
N VAL A 827 -36.70 -18.73 8.96
CA VAL A 827 -36.01 -19.80 9.72
C VAL A 827 -34.48 -19.73 9.54
N ASN A 828 -33.73 -20.04 10.61
CA ASN A 828 -32.27 -20.19 10.56
C ASN A 828 -31.81 -21.48 9.85
N SER A 829 -30.96 -21.39 8.82
CA SER A 829 -29.96 -22.43 8.51
C SER A 829 -28.86 -22.01 7.51
N ARG A 830 -27.79 -21.34 7.95
CA ARG A 830 -26.44 -21.39 7.33
C ARG A 830 -25.34 -20.68 8.15
N ILE A 831 -24.10 -21.07 7.86
CA ILE A 831 -22.79 -20.38 8.03
C ILE A 831 -22.50 -19.75 9.42
N GLU A 832 -21.54 -20.32 10.16
CA GLU A 832 -20.99 -19.76 11.41
C GLU A 832 -19.88 -18.70 11.19
N GLU A 833 -20.24 -17.58 10.56
CA GLU A 833 -19.49 -16.33 10.73
C GLU A 833 -20.09 -15.55 11.91
N LYS A 834 -19.35 -15.49 13.02
CA LYS A 834 -19.72 -14.65 14.16
C LYS A 834 -19.33 -13.21 13.87
N LYS A 835 -20.33 -12.34 13.69
CA LYS A 835 -20.18 -10.91 13.96
C LYS A 835 -20.07 -10.69 15.47
N GLU A 836 -19.17 -9.81 15.86
CA GLU A 836 -19.20 -9.12 17.16
C GLU A 836 -19.47 -7.62 16.90
N GLY A 837 -19.85 -6.86 17.94
CA GLY A 837 -19.91 -5.39 17.90
C GLY A 837 -21.08 -4.76 17.13
N GLY A 838 -20.98 -4.68 15.80
CA GLY A 838 -21.62 -3.62 15.00
C GLY A 838 -23.13 -3.70 14.78
N GLU A 839 -23.86 -2.64 15.16
CA GLU A 839 -25.21 -2.37 14.65
C GLU A 839 -25.17 -2.01 13.16
N ALA A 840 -25.91 -2.73 12.33
CA ALA A 840 -25.98 -2.50 10.89
C ALA A 840 -26.73 -1.19 10.58
N ASN A 841 -26.05 -0.21 10.00
CA ASN A 841 -26.66 1.07 9.67
C ASN A 841 -27.42 1.02 8.33
N ALA A 842 -28.42 1.90 8.18
CA ALA A 842 -29.47 1.78 7.16
C ALA A 842 -28.96 1.60 5.72
N LEU A 843 -29.53 0.61 5.02
CA LEU A 843 -29.32 0.30 3.60
C LEU A 843 -29.43 1.57 2.74
N ARG A 844 -28.41 1.84 1.92
CA ARG A 844 -28.39 2.97 0.99
C ARG A 844 -28.50 2.45 -0.44
N VAL A 845 -29.42 3.04 -1.20
CA VAL A 845 -29.56 2.77 -2.64
C VAL A 845 -29.18 4.03 -3.40
N THR A 846 -28.19 3.91 -4.28
CA THR A 846 -27.77 4.94 -5.22
C THR A 846 -28.07 4.44 -6.63
N GLU A 847 -28.73 5.26 -7.44
CA GLU A 847 -28.98 4.95 -8.86
C GLU A 847 -28.27 5.99 -9.71
N VAL A 848 -27.36 5.52 -10.57
CA VAL A 848 -26.63 6.35 -11.53
C VAL A 848 -27.55 6.59 -12.71
N ASN A 849 -27.92 7.86 -12.93
CA ASN A 849 -28.89 8.27 -13.93
C ASN A 849 -28.31 8.17 -15.36
N GLY A 850 -28.28 6.94 -15.89
CA GLY A 850 -27.99 6.65 -17.29
C GLY A 850 -29.27 6.38 -18.11
N THR A 851 -29.16 6.50 -19.43
CA THR A 851 -30.24 6.17 -20.38
C THR A 851 -29.75 5.33 -21.56
N GLU A 852 -28.47 4.99 -21.61
CA GLU A 852 -27.84 4.31 -22.75
C GLU A 852 -27.60 2.83 -22.47
N VAL A 853 -27.45 2.05 -23.53
CA VAL A 853 -27.17 0.61 -23.46
C VAL A 853 -25.70 0.37 -23.81
N GLY A 854 -25.03 -0.40 -22.96
CA GLY A 854 -23.60 -0.65 -23.06
C GLY A 854 -23.04 -1.38 -21.84
N VAL A 855 -21.78 -1.77 -21.93
CA VAL A 855 -20.96 -2.20 -20.79
C VAL A 855 -20.64 -0.97 -19.92
N ALA A 856 -20.91 -1.03 -18.62
CA ALA A 856 -20.37 -0.06 -17.68
C ALA A 856 -18.88 -0.37 -17.51
N PHE A 857 -18.00 0.47 -18.07
CA PHE A 857 -16.62 0.11 -18.38
C PHE A 857 -15.62 0.71 -17.39
N PHE A 858 -14.71 -0.13 -16.89
CA PHE A 858 -13.56 0.23 -16.05
C PHE A 858 -13.93 1.08 -14.81
N LEU A 859 -15.00 0.65 -14.12
CA LEU A 859 -15.55 1.30 -12.93
C LEU A 859 -14.52 1.32 -11.80
N HIS A 860 -14.27 2.51 -11.26
CA HIS A 860 -13.34 2.73 -10.17
C HIS A 860 -13.99 3.48 -9.01
N PHE A 861 -13.92 2.88 -7.82
CA PHE A 861 -14.44 3.42 -6.57
C PHE A 861 -13.29 3.95 -5.69
N SER A 862 -13.50 5.11 -5.09
CA SER A 862 -12.55 5.74 -4.16
C SER A 862 -13.26 6.31 -2.93
N VAL A 863 -12.61 6.22 -1.77
CA VAL A 863 -13.16 6.72 -0.49
C VAL A 863 -12.53 8.09 -0.17
N HIS A 864 -13.36 9.05 0.18
CA HIS A 864 -12.97 10.45 0.46
C HIS A 864 -13.54 10.97 1.77
N ALA A 865 -12.77 11.81 2.46
CA ALA A 865 -13.19 12.66 3.56
C ALA A 865 -14.12 13.77 3.04
N TRP A 866 -15.26 13.99 3.72
CA TRP A 866 -16.10 15.14 3.41
C TRP A 866 -15.62 16.41 4.10
N LYS A 867 -15.00 17.32 3.33
CA LYS A 867 -14.83 18.74 3.68
C LYS A 867 -15.92 19.60 3.01
N PRO A 868 -16.43 20.67 3.67
CA PRO A 868 -17.38 21.61 3.07
C PRO A 868 -16.72 22.57 2.08
N ASP A 869 -15.51 23.03 2.39
CA ASP A 869 -14.77 24.09 1.68
C ASP A 869 -13.52 23.52 0.97
N HIS A 870 -13.73 22.47 0.17
CA HIS A 870 -12.66 21.77 -0.57
C HIS A 870 -11.96 22.72 -1.56
N LYS A 871 -10.63 22.75 -1.54
CA LYS A 871 -9.82 23.51 -2.52
C LYS A 871 -9.50 22.63 -3.74
N GLU A 872 -9.52 23.22 -4.93
CA GLU A 872 -9.07 22.53 -6.15
C GLU A 872 -7.60 22.11 -6.00
N GLY A 873 -7.33 20.80 -6.15
CA GLY A 873 -6.01 20.19 -5.91
C GLY A 873 -5.80 19.59 -4.51
N GLU A 874 -6.63 19.90 -3.51
CA GLU A 874 -6.53 19.32 -2.16
C GLU A 874 -6.88 17.82 -2.18
N ASP A 875 -5.96 16.96 -1.73
CA ASP A 875 -6.27 15.54 -1.57
C ASP A 875 -7.24 15.35 -0.40
N THR A 876 -8.23 14.49 -0.64
CA THR A 876 -9.30 14.16 0.28
C THR A 876 -9.49 12.65 0.41
N ARG A 877 -8.67 11.82 -0.25
CA ARG A 877 -8.76 10.36 -0.15
C ARG A 877 -8.56 9.90 1.30
N ILE A 878 -9.31 8.88 1.69
CA ILE A 878 -9.04 8.10 2.91
C ILE A 878 -8.28 6.86 2.46
N LEU A 879 -7.04 6.70 2.92
CA LEU A 879 -6.14 5.61 2.55
C LEU A 879 -5.47 5.03 3.81
N PRO A 880 -5.13 3.73 3.83
CA PRO A 880 -5.43 2.71 2.82
C PRO A 880 -6.91 2.28 2.82
N VAL A 881 -7.36 1.72 1.70
CA VAL A 881 -8.62 0.98 1.58
C VAL A 881 -8.32 -0.40 1.01
N HIS A 882 -8.88 -1.45 1.63
CA HIS A 882 -8.87 -2.79 1.03
C HIS A 882 -10.20 -3.03 0.32
N TYR A 883 -10.15 -3.22 -1.00
CA TYR A 883 -11.31 -3.61 -1.81
C TYR A 883 -11.27 -5.11 -2.10
N SER A 884 -12.42 -5.77 -2.20
CA SER A 884 -12.50 -7.15 -2.72
C SER A 884 -12.31 -7.21 -4.24
N ASP A 885 -12.67 -6.14 -4.95
CA ASP A 885 -12.32 -5.90 -6.35
C ASP A 885 -12.50 -4.41 -6.71
N ASN A 886 -11.85 -3.91 -7.76
CA ASN A 886 -11.93 -2.53 -8.26
C ASN A 886 -11.44 -2.47 -9.73
N TYR A 887 -11.63 -1.36 -10.45
CA TYR A 887 -11.29 -1.23 -11.89
C TYR A 887 -11.97 -2.27 -12.82
N PHE A 888 -13.15 -2.76 -12.44
CA PHE A 888 -13.88 -3.79 -13.17
C PHE A 888 -14.91 -3.23 -14.15
N SER A 889 -15.32 -4.02 -15.13
CA SER A 889 -16.41 -3.66 -16.06
C SER A 889 -17.62 -4.58 -15.87
N LEU A 890 -18.84 -4.10 -16.12
CA LEU A 890 -20.09 -4.89 -16.04
C LEU A 890 -20.85 -4.89 -17.36
N ALA A 891 -21.10 -6.07 -17.93
CA ALA A 891 -21.92 -6.24 -19.13
C ALA A 891 -23.41 -5.86 -18.90
N PRO A 892 -24.21 -5.57 -19.94
CA PRO A 892 -25.64 -5.28 -19.80
C PRO A 892 -26.41 -6.37 -19.04
N GLY A 893 -26.95 -6.01 -17.87
CA GLY A 893 -27.66 -6.94 -16.97
C GLY A 893 -26.77 -7.68 -15.95
N GLU A 894 -25.44 -7.48 -16.00
CA GLU A 894 -24.51 -8.07 -15.05
C GLU A 894 -24.52 -7.33 -13.70
N GLU A 895 -24.21 -8.07 -12.63
CA GLU A 895 -24.06 -7.57 -11.27
C GLU A 895 -22.84 -8.17 -10.60
N MET A 896 -22.34 -7.49 -9.57
CA MET A 896 -21.12 -7.86 -8.85
C MET A 896 -21.17 -7.32 -7.41
N LEU A 897 -20.60 -8.07 -6.48
CA LEU A 897 -20.44 -7.68 -5.08
C LEU A 897 -19.01 -7.18 -4.84
N VAL A 898 -18.88 -5.99 -4.26
CA VAL A 898 -17.61 -5.36 -3.88
C VAL A 898 -17.67 -5.01 -2.40
N ASN A 899 -16.77 -5.58 -1.61
CA ASN A 899 -16.60 -5.25 -0.20
C ASN A 899 -15.41 -4.29 -0.04
N LEU A 900 -15.55 -3.26 0.78
CA LEU A 900 -14.53 -2.27 1.09
C LEU A 900 -14.32 -2.23 2.60
N SER A 901 -13.07 -2.25 3.07
CA SER A 901 -12.75 -2.04 4.48
C SER A 901 -11.63 -1.00 4.65
N PHE A 902 -11.87 -0.01 5.50
CA PHE A 902 -10.95 1.10 5.79
C PHE A 902 -11.18 1.66 7.21
N GLU A 903 -10.22 2.41 7.71
CA GLU A 903 -10.37 3.19 8.95
C GLU A 903 -10.63 4.66 8.64
N VAL A 904 -11.40 5.33 9.51
CA VAL A 904 -11.75 6.75 9.38
C VAL A 904 -11.06 7.57 10.47
N PRO A 905 -10.34 8.65 10.12
CA PRO A 905 -9.77 9.59 11.09
C PRO A 905 -10.83 10.22 12.03
N PRO A 906 -10.48 10.53 13.30
CA PRO A 906 -11.37 11.24 14.21
C PRO A 906 -11.94 12.53 13.59
N GLY A 907 -13.25 12.74 13.75
CA GLY A 907 -13.96 13.92 13.20
C GLY A 907 -14.27 13.88 11.69
N VAL A 908 -13.67 12.97 10.91
CA VAL A 908 -13.94 12.86 9.46
C VAL A 908 -15.24 12.11 9.18
N THR A 909 -16.00 12.58 8.20
CA THR A 909 -17.14 11.83 7.63
C THR A 909 -16.75 11.23 6.28
N PRO A 910 -16.76 9.89 6.10
CA PRO A 910 -16.39 9.26 4.83
C PRO A 910 -17.49 9.38 3.77
N ARG A 911 -17.08 9.34 2.50
CA ARG A 911 -17.93 9.18 1.32
C ARG A 911 -17.24 8.23 0.34
N CYS A 912 -17.97 7.28 -0.23
CA CYS A 912 -17.51 6.60 -1.44
C CYS A 912 -17.97 7.42 -2.66
N ASN A 913 -17.04 7.70 -3.56
CA ASN A 913 -17.29 8.32 -4.86
C ASN A 913 -17.01 7.30 -5.98
N GLU A 914 -17.73 7.43 -7.08
CA GLU A 914 -17.51 6.70 -8.34
C GLU A 914 -16.95 7.70 -9.37
N LYS A 915 -15.79 7.40 -9.95
CA LYS A 915 -15.15 8.27 -10.95
C LYS A 915 -15.40 7.77 -12.37
N GLU A 916 -16.54 8.14 -12.95
CA GLU A 916 -16.61 8.33 -14.40
C GLU A 916 -15.90 9.66 -14.73
N ASP A 917 -14.78 9.62 -15.48
CA ASP A 917 -13.92 10.80 -15.73
C ASP A 917 -14.51 11.79 -16.76
N LYS A 918 -15.59 12.46 -16.37
CA LYS A 918 -15.67 13.94 -16.32
C LYS A 918 -16.88 14.41 -15.50
N PHE A 919 -16.60 15.05 -14.37
CA PHE A 919 -17.55 15.75 -13.49
C PHE A 919 -18.81 14.95 -13.08
N LEU A 920 -18.65 14.09 -12.08
CA LEU A 920 -19.73 13.81 -11.12
C LEU A 920 -19.59 14.70 -9.87
N GLU A 921 -19.72 16.02 -10.09
CA GLU A 921 -20.33 16.90 -9.08
C GLU A 921 -21.80 16.48 -8.89
N LEU A 922 -22.03 15.34 -8.23
CA LEU A 922 -23.32 15.05 -7.63
C LEU A 922 -23.43 15.83 -6.32
N TYR A 923 -23.64 17.14 -6.48
CA TYR A 923 -24.12 18.07 -5.46
C TYR A 923 -25.58 17.76 -5.06
N PHE A 924 -25.88 16.49 -4.84
CA PHE A 924 -27.18 15.97 -4.41
C PHE A 924 -27.24 15.68 -2.91
N ARG A 925 -26.48 16.44 -2.11
CA ARG A 925 -27.00 16.91 -0.81
C ARG A 925 -28.10 17.96 -1.04
N LYS A 926 -29.19 17.55 -1.68
CA LYS A 926 -30.53 18.01 -1.30
C LYS A 926 -30.78 17.49 0.13
N LYS A 927 -30.20 18.20 1.11
CA LYS A 927 -30.53 18.04 2.53
C LYS A 927 -32.00 18.48 2.66
N PHE A 928 -32.90 17.52 2.50
CA PHE A 928 -34.27 17.64 2.97
C PHE A 928 -34.36 16.91 4.30
N ILE A 929 -34.70 17.65 5.36
CA ILE A 929 -35.22 17.03 6.57
C ILE A 929 -36.49 16.27 6.18
N SER A 930 -36.54 14.97 6.46
CA SER A 930 -37.75 14.16 6.28
C SER A 930 -38.48 14.10 7.62
N TRP A 931 -39.66 14.71 7.66
CA TRP A 931 -40.46 14.80 8.88
C TRP A 931 -41.35 13.57 9.02
N SER A 932 -41.60 13.14 10.26
CA SER A 932 -42.88 12.54 10.59
C SER A 932 -43.86 13.69 10.90
N ILE A 933 -45.12 13.60 10.51
CA ILE A 933 -46.13 14.64 10.77
C ILE A 933 -47.40 13.97 11.28
N GLU A 934 -47.86 14.36 12.46
CA GLU A 934 -49.13 13.90 13.03
C GLU A 934 -50.24 14.93 12.79
N TRP A 935 -51.30 14.53 12.09
CA TRP A 935 -52.49 15.34 11.83
C TRP A 935 -53.60 15.04 12.83
N ARG A 936 -54.12 16.08 13.50
CA ARG A 936 -55.24 16.00 14.45
C ARG A 936 -56.43 16.81 13.95
N PHE A 937 -57.50 16.13 13.54
CA PHE A 937 -58.67 16.78 12.94
C PHE A 937 -59.69 17.23 14.01
N HIS A 938 -59.93 18.54 14.11
CA HIS A 938 -60.79 19.11 15.16
C HIS A 938 -62.23 18.58 15.12
N ALA A 939 -62.83 18.46 16.31
CA ALA A 939 -64.14 17.83 16.54
C ALA A 939 -64.24 16.36 16.07
N THR A 940 -63.09 15.66 15.94
CA THR A 940 -63.03 14.22 15.68
C THR A 940 -61.94 13.55 16.52
N ASP A 941 -62.06 12.25 16.76
CA ASP A 941 -60.98 11.42 17.35
C ASP A 941 -59.98 10.92 16.29
N VAL A 942 -59.91 11.55 15.11
CA VAL A 942 -59.06 11.08 14.01
C VAL A 942 -57.67 11.70 14.12
N VAL A 943 -56.70 10.81 14.31
CA VAL A 943 -55.26 11.08 14.24
C VAL A 943 -54.69 10.29 13.07
N LEU A 944 -53.90 10.94 12.22
CA LEU A 944 -53.14 10.31 11.13
C LEU A 944 -51.67 10.68 11.28
N ILE A 945 -50.75 9.81 10.84
CA ILE A 945 -49.31 10.09 10.85
C ILE A 945 -48.74 9.79 9.45
N ASP A 946 -48.09 10.78 8.85
CA ASP A 946 -47.23 10.58 7.67
C ASP A 946 -45.77 10.47 8.11
N HIS A 947 -45.02 9.53 7.54
CA HIS A 947 -43.58 9.39 7.74
C HIS A 947 -42.83 9.71 6.45
N GLY A 948 -41.58 10.19 6.55
CA GLY A 948 -40.75 10.48 5.37
C GLY A 948 -41.16 11.74 4.59
N VAL A 949 -41.81 12.70 5.24
CA VAL A 949 -42.32 13.93 4.60
C VAL A 949 -41.18 14.92 4.34
N ASP A 950 -40.70 14.94 3.09
CA ASP A 950 -39.78 15.94 2.53
C ASP A 950 -40.19 17.38 2.90
N GLU A 951 -39.31 18.10 3.60
CA GLU A 951 -39.53 19.48 4.06
C GLU A 951 -39.78 20.52 2.94
N SER A 952 -39.45 20.20 1.68
CA SER A 952 -39.72 21.08 0.54
C SER A 952 -41.17 21.00 0.06
N LYS A 953 -41.93 19.98 0.49
CA LYS A 953 -43.38 19.88 0.21
C LYS A 953 -44.16 20.92 1.01
N SER A 954 -45.32 21.30 0.49
CA SER A 954 -46.32 22.07 1.22
C SER A 954 -47.23 21.15 2.02
N LEU A 955 -47.81 21.64 3.11
CA LEU A 955 -48.75 20.87 3.94
C LEU A 955 -49.97 20.39 3.13
N CYS A 956 -50.40 21.16 2.13
CA CYS A 956 -51.46 20.81 1.19
C CYS A 956 -51.19 19.48 0.47
N SER A 957 -50.01 19.32 -0.14
CA SER A 957 -49.69 18.15 -0.97
C SER A 957 -49.48 16.86 -0.16
N VAL A 958 -49.37 16.99 1.16
CA VAL A 958 -49.32 15.87 2.11
C VAL A 958 -50.73 15.50 2.53
N ILE A 959 -51.49 16.44 3.12
CA ILE A 959 -52.86 16.19 3.64
C ILE A 959 -53.88 15.85 2.55
N GLU A 960 -53.67 16.30 1.30
CA GLU A 960 -54.51 15.93 0.15
C GLU A 960 -54.65 14.41 0.01
N ASN A 961 -53.60 13.62 0.32
CA ASN A 961 -53.66 12.16 0.20
C ASN A 961 -54.66 11.52 1.17
N HIS A 962 -54.88 12.14 2.34
CA HIS A 962 -55.84 11.69 3.34
C HIS A 962 -57.26 12.21 3.10
N LEU A 963 -57.40 13.33 2.38
CA LEU A 963 -58.68 13.99 2.10
C LEU A 963 -59.25 13.70 0.70
N LYS A 964 -58.52 12.97 -0.16
CA LYS A 964 -59.02 12.45 -1.44
C LYS A 964 -60.30 11.61 -1.24
N PRO A 965 -61.30 11.72 -2.14
CA PRO A 965 -62.60 11.05 -1.99
C PRO A 965 -62.53 9.53 -2.25
N SER A 966 -62.03 8.79 -1.25
CA SER A 966 -62.12 7.33 -1.17
C SER A 966 -63.49 6.88 -0.62
N PRO A 967 -64.10 5.78 -1.11
CA PRO A 967 -65.44 5.37 -0.72
C PRO A 967 -65.64 4.93 0.75
N TRP A 968 -64.59 4.94 1.60
CA TRP A 968 -64.62 4.31 2.95
C TRP A 968 -64.12 5.20 4.11
N ASN A 969 -64.19 6.54 4.04
CA ASN A 969 -63.69 7.42 5.13
C ASN A 969 -64.76 8.33 5.79
N HIS A 970 -65.74 7.73 6.46
CA HIS A 970 -66.92 8.44 6.99
C HIS A 970 -66.62 9.47 8.11
N LYS A 971 -65.50 9.37 8.83
CA LYS A 971 -65.17 10.31 9.95
C LYS A 971 -64.57 11.65 9.49
N LEU A 972 -63.85 11.68 8.38
CA LEU A 972 -63.23 12.91 7.84
C LEU A 972 -64.10 13.61 6.79
N LYS A 973 -65.27 13.07 6.45
CA LYS A 973 -66.15 13.56 5.38
C LYS A 973 -66.32 15.09 5.34
N GLN A 974 -66.53 15.73 6.50
CA GLN A 974 -66.70 17.19 6.62
C GLN A 974 -65.47 18.01 6.21
N PHE A 975 -64.26 17.43 6.25
CA PHE A 975 -63.02 18.03 5.76
C PHE A 975 -62.77 17.73 4.27
N CYS A 976 -63.38 16.67 3.72
CA CYS A 976 -63.32 16.33 2.29
C CYS A 976 -64.34 17.13 1.45
N GLU A 977 -65.38 17.71 2.08
CA GLU A 977 -66.41 18.51 1.41
C GLU A 977 -66.05 20.02 1.33
N GLU A 978 -65.03 20.48 2.07
CA GLU A 978 -64.47 21.84 1.99
C GLU A 978 -63.22 21.88 1.08
N PRO A 979 -62.94 23.00 0.39
CA PRO A 979 -61.69 23.16 -0.35
C PRO A 979 -60.48 23.12 0.59
N LEU A 980 -59.43 22.37 0.23
CA LEU A 980 -58.17 22.26 0.99
C LEU A 980 -57.61 23.63 1.41
N ASP A 981 -57.57 24.58 0.48
CA ASP A 981 -57.12 25.97 0.66
C ASP A 981 -57.90 26.78 1.72
N SER A 982 -59.05 26.29 2.18
CA SER A 982 -59.91 26.94 3.19
C SER A 982 -59.74 26.38 4.60
N LEU A 983 -59.04 25.24 4.74
CA LEU A 983 -58.79 24.62 6.03
C LEU A 983 -57.79 25.45 6.84
N LYS A 984 -58.11 25.71 8.10
CA LYS A 984 -57.21 26.39 9.03
C LYS A 984 -56.32 25.36 9.70
N ILE A 985 -55.01 25.58 9.64
CA ILE A 985 -54.01 24.64 10.12
C ILE A 985 -53.19 25.31 11.21
N PHE A 986 -52.95 24.60 12.33
CA PHE A 986 -52.28 25.16 13.50
C PHE A 986 -51.22 24.21 14.09
N ILE A 987 -50.10 24.77 14.54
CA ILE A 987 -49.10 24.07 15.36
C ILE A 987 -48.91 24.80 16.69
N ARG A 988 -48.64 24.06 17.77
CA ARG A 988 -48.48 24.64 19.11
C ARG A 988 -47.06 25.20 19.29
N LYS A 989 -46.94 26.48 19.69
CA LYS A 989 -45.63 27.17 19.82
C LYS A 989 -44.70 26.54 20.86
N TYR A 990 -45.23 26.05 21.98
CA TYR A 990 -44.49 25.35 23.02
C TYR A 990 -45.18 24.01 23.33
N PRO A 991 -44.59 22.84 23.06
CA PRO A 991 -45.29 21.55 23.14
C PRO A 991 -45.96 21.29 24.51
N LYS A 992 -45.24 21.59 25.60
CA LYS A 992 -45.66 21.37 27.00
C LYS A 992 -46.29 22.64 27.60
N GLY A 993 -47.61 22.66 27.72
CA GLY A 993 -48.36 23.70 28.45
C GLY A 993 -49.85 23.75 28.10
N PRO A 994 -50.78 23.81 29.08
CA PRO A 994 -52.23 23.79 28.81
C PRO A 994 -52.80 25.10 28.24
N LYS A 995 -52.00 26.18 28.24
CA LYS A 995 -52.33 27.48 27.64
C LYS A 995 -51.28 27.93 26.60
N SER A 996 -50.55 27.00 25.98
CA SER A 996 -49.60 27.37 24.93
C SER A 996 -50.35 27.94 23.72
N PRO A 997 -49.96 29.11 23.18
CA PRO A 997 -50.56 29.64 21.97
C PRO A 997 -50.19 28.79 20.76
N PHE A 998 -50.97 28.95 19.69
CA PHE A 998 -50.78 28.28 18.41
C PHE A 998 -50.32 29.27 17.34
N TRP A 999 -49.52 28.78 16.40
CA TRP A 999 -49.20 29.44 15.14
C TRP A 999 -50.11 28.89 14.06
N GLU A 1000 -50.70 29.77 13.27
CA GLU A 1000 -51.45 29.41 12.06
C GLU A 1000 -50.46 29.19 10.91
N LEU A 1001 -50.56 28.05 10.25
CA LEU A 1001 -49.66 27.64 9.18
C LEU A 1001 -50.30 27.90 7.81
N ASP A 1002 -49.50 28.39 6.87
CA ASP A 1002 -49.90 28.47 5.47
C ASP A 1002 -49.83 27.07 4.87
N ILE A 1003 -50.99 26.52 4.52
CA ILE A 1003 -51.12 25.19 3.91
C ILE A 1003 -50.30 25.07 2.59
N LYS A 1004 -49.99 26.18 1.91
CA LYS A 1004 -49.28 26.21 0.62
C LYS A 1004 -47.78 26.45 0.74
N ALA A 1005 -47.29 27.05 1.82
CA ALA A 1005 -45.85 27.29 1.98
C ALA A 1005 -45.09 25.99 2.27
N PRO A 1006 -43.79 25.86 1.88
CA PRO A 1006 -42.97 24.70 2.20
C PRO A 1006 -42.87 24.47 3.72
N ILE A 1007 -42.90 23.21 4.15
CA ILE A 1007 -42.81 22.81 5.56
C ILE A 1007 -41.56 23.40 6.23
N ARG A 1008 -40.42 23.35 5.54
CA ARG A 1008 -39.12 23.93 5.96
C ARG A 1008 -39.26 25.36 6.47
N GLN A 1009 -39.84 26.24 5.66
CA GLN A 1009 -39.97 27.68 5.92
C GLN A 1009 -40.83 27.98 7.15
N GLN A 1010 -41.71 27.04 7.53
CA GLN A 1010 -42.67 27.19 8.62
C GLN A 1010 -42.19 26.56 9.94
N LEU A 1011 -41.26 25.59 9.87
CA LEU A 1011 -40.72 24.90 11.04
C LEU A 1011 -39.32 25.38 11.46
N GLU A 1012 -38.62 26.16 10.62
CA GLU A 1012 -37.22 26.62 10.79
C GLU A 1012 -36.90 27.27 12.16
N ASN A 1013 -37.91 27.74 12.90
CA ASN A 1013 -37.76 28.39 14.21
C ASN A 1013 -38.70 27.82 15.31
N LEU A 1014 -39.18 26.57 15.18
CA LEU A 1014 -40.05 25.90 16.16
C LEU A 1014 -39.32 24.85 17.00
N VAL A 1015 -39.56 24.87 18.32
CA VAL A 1015 -39.06 23.84 19.24
C VAL A 1015 -39.98 22.61 19.19
N ILE A 1016 -39.60 21.65 18.35
CA ILE A 1016 -40.26 20.36 18.19
C ILE A 1016 -39.61 19.35 19.15
N LEU A 1017 -40.42 18.50 19.79
CA LEU A 1017 -39.97 17.63 20.88
C LEU A 1017 -39.74 16.17 20.43
N GLU A 1018 -40.55 15.70 19.48
CA GLU A 1018 -40.43 14.39 18.84
C GLU A 1018 -40.70 14.55 17.33
N TYR A 1019 -41.88 15.07 16.97
CA TYR A 1019 -42.24 15.44 15.60
C TYR A 1019 -43.34 16.54 15.58
N PRO A 1020 -43.57 17.25 14.45
CA PRO A 1020 -44.68 18.17 14.27
C PRO A 1020 -46.06 17.53 14.51
N VAL A 1021 -46.81 18.09 15.48
CA VAL A 1021 -48.22 17.78 15.70
C VAL A 1021 -49.06 18.94 15.17
N ILE A 1022 -49.78 18.69 14.09
CA ILE A 1022 -50.48 19.68 13.29
C ILE A 1022 -52.00 19.48 13.44
N HIS A 1023 -52.70 20.53 13.84
CA HIS A 1023 -54.13 20.51 14.09
C HIS A 1023 -54.91 21.14 12.93
N VAL A 1024 -55.95 20.46 12.45
CA VAL A 1024 -56.72 20.84 11.24
C VAL A 1024 -58.16 21.21 11.61
N PHE A 1025 -58.60 22.39 11.19
CA PHE A 1025 -59.91 22.96 11.50
C PHE A 1025 -60.68 23.35 10.23
N LEU A 1026 -61.99 23.13 10.22
CA LEU A 1026 -62.88 23.70 9.20
C LEU A 1026 -62.90 25.23 9.34
N PRO A 1027 -63.08 26.00 8.25
CA PRO A 1027 -63.18 27.46 8.30
C PRO A 1027 -64.32 27.96 9.21
N SER A 1028 -65.37 27.15 9.39
CA SER A 1028 -66.54 27.40 10.24
C SER A 1028 -66.35 27.11 11.74
N HIS A 1029 -65.29 26.39 12.14
CA HIS A 1029 -65.05 26.06 13.55
C HIS A 1029 -64.45 27.26 14.33
N PRO A 1030 -64.90 27.51 15.57
CA PRO A 1030 -64.26 28.48 16.47
C PRO A 1030 -62.90 27.94 16.95
N CYS A 1031 -61.96 28.86 17.18
CA CYS A 1031 -60.65 28.56 17.74
C CYS A 1031 -60.58 29.12 19.17
N ASP A 1032 -60.87 28.28 20.17
CA ASP A 1032 -60.92 28.67 21.59
C ASP A 1032 -59.52 28.82 22.24
N PHE A 1033 -58.53 29.25 21.44
CA PHE A 1033 -57.13 29.35 21.81
C PHE A 1033 -56.47 30.59 21.18
N GLU A 1034 -55.41 31.07 21.80
CA GLU A 1034 -54.65 32.22 21.34
C GLU A 1034 -53.86 31.86 20.06
N VAL A 1035 -54.13 32.57 18.97
CA VAL A 1035 -53.49 32.39 17.65
C VAL A 1035 -52.58 33.58 17.37
N ILE A 1036 -51.31 33.30 17.12
CA ILE A 1036 -50.31 34.27 16.65
C ILE A 1036 -50.24 34.20 15.12
N LYS A 1037 -50.29 35.35 14.46
CA LYS A 1037 -50.31 35.51 12.99
C LYS A 1037 -49.10 36.28 12.43
N ASP A 1038 -48.10 36.55 13.25
CA ASP A 1038 -46.98 37.43 12.89
C ASP A 1038 -46.09 36.81 11.81
N ALA A 1039 -45.76 37.60 10.80
CA ALA A 1039 -45.12 37.13 9.57
C ALA A 1039 -43.64 36.75 9.77
N ILE A 1040 -43.22 35.69 9.08
CA ILE A 1040 -41.82 35.33 8.88
C ILE A 1040 -41.08 36.55 8.28
N PRO A 1041 -39.92 36.97 8.82
CA PRO A 1041 -39.21 38.16 8.34
C PRO A 1041 -38.84 38.07 6.86
N GLN A 1042 -39.50 38.86 6.01
CA GLN A 1042 -39.10 38.98 4.61
C GLN A 1042 -37.72 39.65 4.50
N ARG A 1043 -36.79 38.98 3.81
CA ARG A 1043 -35.48 39.53 3.48
C ARG A 1043 -35.67 40.69 2.49
N ILE A 1044 -35.49 41.92 2.97
CA ILE A 1044 -35.84 43.13 2.22
C ILE A 1044 -34.91 43.30 1.00
N GLU A 1045 -35.45 43.13 -0.21
CA GLU A 1045 -34.90 43.79 -1.40
C GLU A 1045 -35.16 45.30 -1.30
N ASN A 1046 -34.20 46.12 -1.70
CA ASN A 1046 -34.43 47.55 -1.91
C ASN A 1046 -33.63 48.06 -3.11
N LYS A 1047 -34.32 48.58 -4.13
CA LYS A 1047 -33.74 49.13 -5.36
C LYS A 1047 -33.97 50.64 -5.46
N GLN A 1048 -32.88 51.38 -5.66
CA GLN A 1048 -32.75 52.63 -6.45
C GLN A 1048 -33.66 53.84 -6.15
N SER A 1049 -33.03 55.02 -5.96
CA SER A 1049 -33.23 56.16 -6.88
C SER A 1049 -32.21 57.30 -6.69
N LEU A 1050 -31.51 57.66 -7.77
CA LEU A 1050 -31.28 59.02 -8.34
C LEU A 1050 -31.14 60.24 -7.40
N SER A 1051 -30.23 61.22 -7.59
CA SER A 1051 -29.31 61.58 -8.71
C SER A 1051 -28.26 62.62 -8.19
N SER A 1052 -27.45 63.43 -8.92
CA SER A 1052 -27.45 63.95 -10.31
C SER A 1052 -26.06 64.57 -10.70
N ASN A 1053 -25.99 65.21 -11.87
CA ASN A 1053 -25.06 66.28 -12.29
C ASN A 1053 -23.56 65.98 -12.57
N HIS A 1054 -23.33 65.45 -13.78
CA HIS A 1054 -22.46 65.99 -14.85
C HIS A 1054 -20.91 66.05 -14.70
N PRO A 1055 -20.13 66.03 -15.83
CA PRO A 1055 -20.49 65.63 -17.21
C PRO A 1055 -19.50 64.63 -17.90
N SER A 1056 -20.05 63.88 -18.87
CA SER A 1056 -19.36 63.08 -19.92
C SER A 1056 -19.05 63.96 -21.16
N PRO A 1057 -18.66 63.47 -22.38
CA PRO A 1057 -18.40 62.10 -22.92
C PRO A 1057 -16.99 61.95 -23.57
N LYS A 1058 -16.56 60.85 -24.24
CA LYS A 1058 -17.15 59.78 -25.09
C LYS A 1058 -16.25 58.52 -25.02
N GLY A 1059 -16.61 57.28 -25.38
CA GLY A 1059 -17.87 56.67 -25.89
C GLY A 1059 -17.58 55.33 -26.62
N VAL A 1060 -18.60 54.49 -26.89
CA VAL A 1060 -18.55 53.13 -27.54
C VAL A 1060 -17.93 52.03 -26.64
N THR A 1061 -18.42 50.79 -26.40
CA THR A 1061 -19.58 49.91 -26.75
C THR A 1061 -19.41 48.77 -27.79
N PHE A 1062 -19.36 47.51 -27.30
CA PHE A 1062 -19.81 46.21 -27.90
C PHE A 1062 -19.31 45.73 -29.28
N ARG A 1063 -18.92 44.43 -29.37
CA ARG A 1063 -19.51 43.46 -30.32
C ARG A 1063 -19.07 41.99 -30.12
N GLU A 1064 -20.01 41.08 -30.38
CA GLU A 1064 -19.80 39.70 -30.86
C GLU A 1064 -20.10 39.69 -32.37
N GLU A 1065 -19.48 38.82 -33.19
CA GLU A 1065 -19.96 38.44 -34.55
C GLU A 1065 -19.23 37.20 -35.14
N GLU A 1066 -19.69 36.72 -36.30
CA GLU A 1066 -19.41 35.41 -36.94
C GLU A 1066 -18.85 35.58 -38.39
N ILE A 1067 -18.30 34.60 -39.13
CA ILE A 1067 -18.06 33.17 -38.86
C ILE A 1067 -16.52 32.89 -38.79
N GLU A 1068 -15.74 32.25 -39.70
CA GLU A 1068 -15.90 31.44 -40.94
C GLU A 1068 -14.62 30.57 -41.15
N ASP A 1069 -14.65 29.50 -41.95
CA ASP A 1069 -13.57 28.47 -42.07
C ASP A 1069 -12.40 28.77 -43.05
N ASP A 1070 -11.18 28.32 -42.69
CA ASP A 1070 -10.02 27.95 -43.57
C ASP A 1070 -9.41 29.07 -44.49
N PRO A 1071 -8.22 28.91 -45.14
CA PRO A 1071 -7.16 27.91 -44.99
C PRO A 1071 -5.74 28.50 -44.74
N SER A 1072 -4.74 27.62 -44.64
CA SER A 1072 -3.29 27.93 -44.64
C SER A 1072 -2.83 28.65 -45.95
N PRO A 1073 -1.67 29.38 -46.01
CA PRO A 1073 -0.35 28.91 -45.56
C PRO A 1073 0.63 29.95 -44.96
N ASN A 1074 1.77 29.45 -44.45
CA ASN A 1074 3.00 30.23 -44.14
C ASN A 1074 3.56 30.94 -45.40
N PRO A 1075 4.15 32.16 -45.24
CA PRO A 1075 5.56 32.29 -45.68
C PRO A 1075 6.46 33.32 -44.94
N GLN A 1076 7.66 32.84 -44.58
CA GLN A 1076 9.00 33.42 -44.84
C GLN A 1076 9.51 34.74 -44.20
N VAL A 1077 10.64 34.54 -43.50
CA VAL A 1077 11.77 35.46 -43.27
C VAL A 1077 12.28 36.13 -44.55
N LEU A 1078 12.79 37.37 -44.46
CA LEU A 1078 13.79 37.88 -45.42
C LEU A 1078 14.74 38.96 -44.83
N ASP A 1079 16.04 38.79 -45.07
CA ASP A 1079 17.16 39.65 -44.68
C ASP A 1079 17.60 40.57 -45.85
N LEU A 1080 18.06 41.81 -45.56
CA LEU A 1080 18.75 42.66 -46.54
C LEU A 1080 19.83 43.60 -45.95
N MET A 1081 21.08 43.28 -46.34
CA MET A 1081 22.09 44.17 -46.95
C MET A 1081 23.26 44.75 -46.13
N LYS A 1082 24.43 44.68 -46.80
CA LYS A 1082 25.81 44.78 -46.28
C LYS A 1082 26.52 46.10 -46.63
N CYS A 1083 27.62 46.38 -45.92
CA CYS A 1083 28.84 46.99 -46.50
C CYS A 1083 30.09 46.70 -45.61
N SER A 1084 31.33 46.54 -46.10
CA SER A 1084 31.81 46.06 -47.41
C SER A 1084 33.35 45.94 -47.45
N ILE A 1085 33.89 44.82 -48.00
CA ILE A 1085 35.12 44.74 -48.84
C ILE A 1085 36.50 44.97 -48.12
N PRO A 1086 37.64 44.33 -48.50
CA PRO A 1086 37.92 43.14 -49.35
C PRO A 1086 38.61 42.00 -48.53
N SER A 1087 39.26 40.92 -49.04
CA SER A 1087 39.65 40.48 -50.40
C SER A 1087 39.80 38.94 -50.53
N LYS A 1088 39.26 38.35 -51.61
CA LYS A 1088 39.87 37.36 -52.54
C LYS A 1088 40.48 36.02 -52.05
N ASP A 1089 40.46 34.91 -52.79
CA ASP A 1089 39.70 34.45 -53.99
C ASP A 1089 39.99 32.93 -54.20
N LYS A 1090 38.97 32.06 -54.31
CA LYS A 1090 38.86 30.93 -55.30
C LYS A 1090 39.87 29.74 -55.21
N VAL A 1091 39.63 28.50 -55.72
CA VAL A 1091 38.57 27.91 -56.57
C VAL A 1091 38.49 26.35 -56.52
N ILE A 1092 37.27 25.78 -56.58
CA ILE A 1092 36.83 24.55 -57.32
C ILE A 1092 37.21 23.08 -56.90
N GLU A 1093 36.14 22.23 -56.95
CA GLU A 1093 36.01 20.79 -57.32
C GLU A 1093 36.19 19.55 -56.37
N LYS A 1094 35.06 18.82 -56.26
CA LYS A 1094 34.78 17.38 -56.54
C LYS A 1094 35.28 16.20 -55.65
N GLU A 1095 34.26 15.43 -55.22
CA GLU A 1095 34.04 13.97 -55.41
C GLU A 1095 34.96 12.86 -54.83
N PHE A 1096 34.25 11.88 -54.25
CA PHE A 1096 34.45 10.40 -54.30
C PHE A 1096 35.40 9.62 -53.35
N HIS A 1097 34.76 8.63 -52.71
CA HIS A 1097 35.15 7.22 -52.45
C HIS A 1097 36.27 6.79 -51.48
N GLU A 1098 35.81 5.93 -50.54
CA GLU A 1098 36.37 4.61 -50.14
C GLU A 1098 37.70 4.43 -49.37
N LYS A 1099 37.51 3.87 -48.15
CA LYS A 1099 38.06 2.59 -47.64
C LYS A 1099 39.49 2.48 -47.05
N LEU A 1100 39.46 1.86 -45.87
CA LEU A 1100 40.32 0.79 -45.34
C LEU A 1100 41.68 1.09 -44.67
N ASP A 1101 42.00 0.13 -43.79
CA ASP A 1101 43.31 -0.33 -43.30
C ASP A 1101 44.16 0.53 -42.35
N THR A 1102 43.83 0.38 -41.06
CA THR A 1102 44.76 -0.11 -40.01
C THR A 1102 45.82 -1.10 -40.56
N PRO A 1103 47.05 -1.22 -40.00
CA PRO A 1103 47.25 -1.60 -38.58
C PRO A 1103 48.57 -1.15 -37.91
N LEU A 1104 48.86 -1.79 -36.76
CA LEU A 1104 50.12 -1.88 -35.97
C LEU A 1104 50.31 -0.78 -34.89
N LEU A 1105 50.46 -1.13 -33.60
CA LEU A 1105 51.60 -1.77 -32.87
C LEU A 1105 52.76 -0.77 -32.62
N GLU A 1106 53.46 -0.74 -31.46
CA GLU A 1106 53.56 -1.66 -30.31
C GLU A 1106 54.21 -0.97 -29.08
N THR A 1107 54.16 -1.58 -27.87
CA THR A 1107 54.98 -1.29 -26.64
C THR A 1107 54.84 0.11 -25.98
N GLN A 1108 54.67 0.29 -24.66
CA GLN A 1108 55.51 -0.08 -23.49
C GLN A 1108 56.89 0.62 -23.47
N ALA A 1109 57.45 1.08 -22.33
CA ALA A 1109 56.96 1.27 -20.95
C ALA A 1109 58.00 2.13 -20.16
N HIS A 1110 57.85 2.24 -18.82
CA HIS A 1110 58.87 2.71 -17.84
C HIS A 1110 59.22 4.22 -17.87
N GLU A 1111 59.58 4.89 -16.75
CA GLU A 1111 59.41 4.64 -15.30
C GLU A 1111 59.77 5.93 -14.50
N ALA A 1112 59.59 5.86 -13.18
CA ALA A 1112 60.43 6.52 -12.16
C ALA A 1112 60.35 8.05 -11.92
N GLN A 1113 59.79 8.35 -10.74
CA GLN A 1113 60.45 9.07 -9.63
C GLN A 1113 60.42 10.61 -9.52
N ASP A 1114 60.03 11.00 -8.30
CA ASP A 1114 60.74 11.93 -7.40
C ASP A 1114 60.76 13.45 -7.68
N ASN A 1115 59.88 14.11 -6.92
CA ASN A 1115 60.24 14.80 -5.67
C ASN A 1115 60.14 16.34 -5.58
N LEU A 1116 60.05 16.74 -4.30
CA LEU A 1116 60.45 18.01 -3.68
C LEU A 1116 59.62 19.28 -3.92
N TYR A 1117 58.87 19.62 -2.86
CA TYR A 1117 58.94 20.92 -2.15
C TYR A 1117 58.37 22.19 -2.85
N CYS A 1118 57.97 23.25 -2.13
CA CYS A 1118 57.50 23.39 -0.74
C CYS A 1118 57.04 24.85 -0.55
N SER A 1119 55.89 25.07 0.08
CA SER A 1119 55.44 26.39 0.58
C SER A 1119 55.19 27.46 -0.53
N SER A 1120 54.66 28.66 -0.26
CA SER A 1120 54.42 29.33 1.03
C SER A 1120 53.23 30.32 1.02
N THR A 1121 52.50 30.33 2.14
CA THR A 1121 51.96 31.52 2.83
C THR A 1121 51.06 32.56 2.14
N LYS A 1122 49.86 32.75 2.74
CA LYS A 1122 49.31 34.05 3.26
C LYS A 1122 48.87 35.12 2.23
N THR A 1123 47.95 36.06 2.51
CA THR A 1123 47.20 36.41 3.75
C THR A 1123 45.89 37.16 3.43
N THR A 1124 44.83 36.88 4.20
CA THR A 1124 43.78 37.79 4.72
C THR A 1124 43.49 39.15 4.04
N ASN A 1125 42.23 39.35 3.64
CA ASN A 1125 41.32 40.48 3.94
C ASN A 1125 40.38 40.76 2.74
N ALA A 1126 39.13 41.19 2.81
CA ALA A 1126 38.04 41.27 3.82
C ALA A 1126 37.04 42.30 3.23
N GLY A 1127 35.73 42.01 3.18
CA GLY A 1127 34.68 42.91 2.66
C GLY A 1127 33.29 42.25 2.70
N VAL A 1128 32.22 43.03 2.91
CA VAL A 1128 30.84 42.57 3.28
C VAL A 1128 29.76 43.56 2.77
N PHE A 1129 28.56 43.06 2.46
CA PHE A 1129 27.21 43.71 2.42
C PHE A 1129 26.19 42.63 2.96
N GLU A 1130 24.87 42.76 3.22
CA GLU A 1130 23.69 43.64 2.92
C GLU A 1130 22.77 43.20 1.73
N ASP A 1131 21.51 42.81 2.03
CA ASP A 1131 20.62 41.92 1.22
C ASP A 1131 19.12 41.91 1.66
N THR A 1132 18.30 40.95 1.19
CA THR A 1132 16.84 40.76 1.26
C THR A 1132 16.36 39.42 1.85
N ASP A 1133 15.64 39.48 2.98
CA ASP A 1133 14.90 38.36 3.59
C ASP A 1133 13.45 38.33 3.06
N PHE A 1134 12.87 37.14 2.86
CA PHE A 1134 11.54 36.94 2.27
C PHE A 1134 10.60 36.22 3.26
N ASP A 1135 9.60 36.93 3.77
CA ASP A 1135 8.56 36.36 4.64
C ASP A 1135 7.57 35.50 3.80
N PHE A 1136 7.35 34.23 4.18
CA PHE A 1136 6.34 33.33 3.57
C PHE A 1136 4.96 33.47 4.25
N GLU A 1137 3.88 33.22 3.52
CA GLU A 1137 2.51 33.39 4.04
C GLU A 1137 2.08 32.27 5.00
N GLN A 1138 1.56 32.65 6.17
CA GLN A 1138 1.14 31.75 7.26
C GLN A 1138 0.13 30.66 6.83
N GLY A 1139 -0.63 30.88 5.76
CA GLY A 1139 -1.74 30.02 5.32
C GLY A 1139 -1.35 28.65 4.72
N LEU A 1140 -0.04 28.36 4.61
CA LEU A 1140 0.49 27.05 4.19
C LEU A 1140 0.75 26.09 5.35
N ILE A 1141 0.95 26.61 6.57
CA ILE A 1141 1.36 25.84 7.76
C ILE A 1141 0.19 25.01 8.31
N ASP A 1142 -1.02 25.57 8.31
CA ASP A 1142 -2.22 24.93 8.85
C ASP A 1142 -2.68 23.73 8.00
N ALA A 1143 -2.28 23.65 6.72
CA ALA A 1143 -2.72 22.60 5.80
C ALA A 1143 -2.03 21.24 6.01
N TYR A 1144 -0.78 21.23 6.49
CA TYR A 1144 0.03 20.01 6.66
C TYR A 1144 0.13 19.56 8.13
N SER A 1145 -0.10 20.46 9.09
CA SER A 1145 -0.12 20.13 10.53
C SER A 1145 -1.15 19.02 10.85
N ASP A 1146 -2.33 19.06 10.24
CA ASP A 1146 -3.41 18.08 10.39
C ASP A 1146 -3.04 16.66 9.88
N LEU A 1147 -2.04 16.53 9.02
CA LEU A 1147 -1.60 15.24 8.47
C LEU A 1147 -0.67 14.48 9.45
N ILE A 1148 0.02 15.21 10.34
CA ILE A 1148 0.97 14.66 11.32
C ILE A 1148 0.29 14.46 12.70
N ALA A 1149 -0.80 15.17 12.99
CA ALA A 1149 -1.52 15.13 14.26
C ALA A 1149 -2.23 13.79 14.58
N GLN A 1150 -2.21 12.78 13.69
CA GLN A 1150 -2.90 11.50 13.87
C GLN A 1150 -2.07 10.41 14.57
N THR A 1151 -1.30 10.80 15.59
CA THR A 1151 -1.01 9.90 16.71
C THR A 1151 -1.93 10.31 17.85
N ASN A 1152 -3.01 9.56 18.08
CA ASN A 1152 -3.94 9.82 19.18
C ASN A 1152 -3.66 8.87 20.36
N PRO A 1153 -2.82 9.26 21.33
CA PRO A 1153 -2.74 8.55 22.60
C PRO A 1153 -4.02 8.77 23.43
N ASP A 1154 -4.25 7.85 24.37
CA ASP A 1154 -5.13 7.97 25.53
C ASP A 1154 -6.64 8.21 25.27
N ASP A 1155 -7.37 7.10 25.14
CA ASP A 1155 -8.77 7.04 25.55
C ASP A 1155 -8.83 6.96 27.10
N PHE A 1156 -9.28 8.04 27.76
CA PHE A 1156 -9.78 8.11 29.16
C PHE A 1156 -8.76 7.86 30.31
N LEU A 1157 -8.50 8.73 31.30
CA LEU A 1157 -9.16 9.87 32.01
C LEU A 1157 -8.06 10.70 32.76
N ASP A 1158 -8.18 11.94 33.31
CA ASP A 1158 -9.15 13.06 33.33
C ASP A 1158 -8.59 14.18 34.29
N TRP A 1159 -9.29 15.31 34.46
CA TRP A 1159 -9.12 16.42 35.45
C TRP A 1159 -8.08 17.55 35.23
N GLU A 1160 -8.52 18.56 34.47
CA GLU A 1160 -8.54 20.04 34.75
C GLU A 1160 -7.30 20.80 35.33
N GLY A 1161 -6.97 22.01 34.79
CA GLY A 1161 -5.89 22.85 35.36
C GLY A 1161 -5.70 24.35 34.97
N MET A 1162 -6.25 24.88 33.87
CA MET A 1162 -6.36 26.32 33.49
C MET A 1162 -5.21 27.37 33.71
N PHE A 1163 -4.62 27.88 32.60
CA PHE A 1163 -4.31 29.31 32.25
C PHE A 1163 -3.43 30.24 33.19
N PRO A 1164 -2.86 31.39 32.72
CA PRO A 1164 -2.03 31.62 31.50
C PRO A 1164 -0.93 32.74 31.67
N GLU A 1165 -0.43 33.28 30.53
CA GLU A 1165 0.13 34.66 30.33
C GLU A 1165 1.54 35.00 30.93
N GLU A 1166 2.39 35.88 30.37
CA GLU A 1166 2.30 36.75 29.17
C GLU A 1166 3.72 37.13 28.59
N VAL A 1167 3.78 37.40 27.28
CA VAL A 1167 4.62 38.40 26.53
C VAL A 1167 6.18 38.45 26.65
N GLY A 1168 6.84 38.49 25.48
CA GLY A 1168 8.26 38.88 25.27
C GLY A 1168 8.45 40.41 25.12
N PRO A 1169 8.92 40.97 23.97
CA PRO A 1169 9.63 40.39 22.81
C PRO A 1169 10.87 41.27 22.41
N VAL A 1170 11.19 41.40 21.10
CA VAL A 1170 12.03 42.45 20.43
C VAL A 1170 13.57 42.23 20.41
N GLU A 1171 14.31 42.35 19.30
CA GLU A 1171 14.03 42.37 17.83
C GLU A 1171 15.36 42.21 17.03
N ARG A 1172 15.30 41.59 15.82
CA ARG A 1172 15.84 42.02 14.48
C ARG A 1172 17.26 42.61 14.31
N ARG A 1173 17.96 42.52 13.17
CA ARG A 1173 17.86 41.77 11.87
C ARG A 1173 19.21 41.90 11.11
N ASP A 1174 19.62 40.84 10.40
CA ASP A 1174 20.00 40.71 8.96
C ASP A 1174 21.09 41.62 8.30
N ASN A 1175 21.76 41.34 7.15
CA ASN A 1175 21.49 40.43 5.99
C ASN A 1175 22.77 40.00 5.17
N ARG A 1176 22.62 39.17 4.11
CA ARG A 1176 23.59 38.30 3.33
C ARG A 1176 24.21 38.89 2.01
N ASP A 1177 24.38 38.08 0.94
CA ASP A 1177 24.79 38.35 -0.49
C ASP A 1177 26.26 38.70 -0.87
N PHE A 1178 26.86 38.30 -2.01
CA PHE A 1178 26.58 37.33 -3.13
C PHE A 1178 27.88 37.21 -4.02
N SER A 1179 28.08 36.37 -5.06
CA SER A 1179 27.49 35.12 -5.62
C SER A 1179 28.44 34.48 -6.70
N ARG A 1180 28.18 33.22 -7.11
CA ARG A 1180 28.63 32.51 -8.36
C ARG A 1180 30.14 32.20 -8.54
N GLY A 1181 30.56 31.11 -9.22
CA GLY A 1181 29.82 29.96 -9.78
C GLY A 1181 30.27 29.52 -11.18
N ILE A 1182 30.68 28.25 -11.36
CA ILE A 1182 30.98 27.56 -12.64
C ILE A 1182 30.58 26.07 -12.46
N PRO A 1183 29.96 25.38 -13.44
CA PRO A 1183 29.34 24.05 -13.25
C PRO A 1183 30.26 22.84 -13.49
N VAL A 1184 29.73 21.65 -13.17
CA VAL A 1184 30.27 20.30 -13.43
C VAL A 1184 29.24 19.52 -14.28
N GLU A 1185 29.64 18.40 -14.90
CA GLU A 1185 28.84 17.56 -15.81
C GLU A 1185 28.15 16.40 -15.07
N ASP A 1186 27.07 15.85 -15.64
CA ASP A 1186 26.11 14.96 -14.98
C ASP A 1186 26.56 13.47 -14.89
N GLU A 1187 26.13 12.74 -13.83
CA GLU A 1187 26.29 11.28 -13.67
C GLU A 1187 24.90 10.59 -13.54
N GLU A 1188 24.75 9.35 -14.04
CA GLU A 1188 23.48 8.60 -14.04
C GLU A 1188 23.28 7.82 -12.70
N LEU A 1189 22.23 8.14 -11.94
CA LEU A 1189 21.95 7.59 -10.59
C LEU A 1189 21.13 6.27 -10.57
N GLU A 1190 21.36 5.40 -9.59
CA GLU A 1190 21.12 3.94 -9.67
C GLU A 1190 19.66 3.46 -9.36
N GLU A 1191 19.47 2.13 -9.40
CA GLU A 1191 18.19 1.42 -9.18
C GLU A 1191 17.78 1.41 -7.69
N GLY A 1192 16.90 2.34 -7.30
CA GLY A 1192 16.26 2.34 -5.98
C GLY A 1192 16.77 3.42 -5.03
N GLU A 1193 17.82 4.13 -5.42
CA GLU A 1193 18.25 5.37 -4.76
C GLU A 1193 17.16 6.45 -4.85
N ILE A 1194 17.12 7.31 -3.82
CA ILE A 1194 16.52 8.64 -3.91
C ILE A 1194 17.62 9.52 -4.51
N PRO A 1195 17.40 10.25 -5.63
CA PRO A 1195 18.45 11.07 -6.22
C PRO A 1195 18.83 12.21 -5.26
N GLY A 1196 20.10 12.23 -4.86
CA GLY A 1196 20.69 13.18 -3.91
C GLY A 1196 20.72 14.61 -4.43
#